data_AF-A0A2H0RRL1-F1
#
_entry.id   AF-A0A2H0RRL1-F1
#
_cell.length_a   1.000
_cell.length_b   1.000
_cell.length_c   1.000
_cell.angle_alpha   90.00
_cell.angle_beta   90.00
_cell.angle_gamma   90.00
#
_symmetry.space_group_name_H-M   'P 1'
#
loop_
_entity.id
_entity.type
_entity.pdbx_description
1 polymer ?
#
loop_
_entity_poly.entity_id
_entity_poly.type
_entity_poly.pdbx_seq_one_letter_code
_entity_poly.pdbx_strand_id
1 'polypeptide(L)'
;MTGLPASIEQYLKDSGFSATELLVLQKLFDGEALTLRELAAKTGKSTGVLDQAAKKLLRRGVLHREIINGSPRFTVNSLAGISTWVEKDMERKHTHLTRQQRDFESFLSSVKREQARPEMEHFDGEEGIKRAYTKLLTLAEKELLFYVPVEYREEEDPLRAFRVQHFRSRHRLGIFSRVLAPDTPLSRRYQHRDAFEYRETEILPKEDFPVDFEKVITDRAIACFNHHEQRACLLHYPEMAQTERNVFELLWRQATERDEQESPVPEPKQPSISFDTRTLSSLREFFVSRKSIALFFVCAMLAASITFGLYRHNYNLNQKRVMERAMAIAATAAMEFDTEDIDQLHTVEDVEKPEFMKLVEHLRLIKQRNENILFVYIDRPTGMENPSWEVVADADYGTPDEDLNDDGIIEEFEQLTMPGQKYPHADPLLKERLQKPTAEFLKDEWGEYCDASAPIFDTEGNTVAALFVDVDTQEVRDLTRQSFKVAYYFFGFFFLFVLIRLAAFNRPLFFWLLRCLRSRKVLTVIGSCALVALGVTYGMYRYTLGLMQEEIGQRLMAIAATAAPEIDAEDLDALHMAKDMKTEEYQRVFRKLNEVKAQNENIMWAYILRPTEEKDIWEWVADADSNFNIPFSDIDYNQDSIIDEQDEGISPGVRYFSEGRKYSNEGLLYPLVDGLSTDQWGTFLTATAPIHDDLGRSVAILAIDMEIDDFYAYVQQKFMPYFWFLSVFLVLLVGWEELLFRFLRKNLGVSRRMKSFWRLFVCFKIPFIKSAFKKQSN
;
A
#
# COMPACT_ATOMS: atom_id res chain seq x y z
N MET A 1 71.32 -15.10 -38.10
CA MET A 1 70.00 -15.15 -37.43
C MET A 1 70.26 -15.12 -35.94
N THR A 2 70.00 -14.00 -35.28
CA THR A 2 70.54 -13.68 -33.95
C THR A 2 69.48 -13.86 -32.86
N GLY A 3 69.58 -14.93 -32.07
CA GLY A 3 68.79 -15.18 -30.85
C GLY A 3 67.91 -16.45 -30.86
N LEU A 4 67.81 -17.11 -29.70
CA LEU A 4 66.81 -18.17 -29.44
C LEU A 4 65.39 -17.56 -29.50
N PRO A 5 64.41 -18.19 -30.17
CA PRO A 5 63.02 -17.73 -30.12
C PRO A 5 62.50 -17.69 -28.68
N ALA A 6 61.69 -16.68 -28.33
CA ALA A 6 61.19 -16.49 -26.98
C ALA A 6 60.42 -17.71 -26.42
N SER A 7 59.73 -18.45 -27.29
CA SER A 7 59.05 -19.70 -26.92
C SER A 7 60.02 -20.78 -26.46
N ILE A 8 61.16 -20.95 -27.14
CA ILE A 8 62.19 -21.93 -26.79
C ILE A 8 62.92 -21.50 -25.51
N GLU A 9 63.19 -20.21 -25.35
CA GLU A 9 63.76 -19.69 -24.11
C GLU A 9 62.87 -20.00 -22.90
N GLN A 10 61.55 -19.83 -23.05
CA GLN A 10 60.60 -20.17 -22.00
C GLN A 10 60.59 -21.67 -21.68
N TYR A 11 60.57 -22.55 -22.70
CA TYR A 11 60.62 -23.99 -22.47
C TYR A 11 61.89 -24.45 -21.75
N LEU A 12 63.04 -23.85 -22.06
CA LEU A 12 64.29 -24.15 -21.37
C LEU A 12 64.25 -23.65 -19.91
N LYS A 13 63.64 -22.48 -19.63
CA LYS A 13 63.41 -22.02 -18.24
C LYS A 13 62.54 -23.00 -17.47
N ASP A 14 61.41 -23.42 -18.04
CA ASP A 14 60.48 -24.37 -17.43
C ASP A 14 61.13 -25.74 -17.20
N SER A 15 62.13 -26.09 -18.02
CA SER A 15 62.91 -27.31 -17.87
C SER A 15 64.15 -27.14 -16.95
N GLY A 16 64.22 -26.04 -16.21
CA GLY A 16 65.22 -25.81 -15.16
C GLY A 16 66.56 -25.27 -15.65
N PHE A 17 66.62 -24.62 -16.81
CA PHE A 17 67.77 -23.78 -17.19
C PHE A 17 67.67 -22.42 -16.50
N SER A 18 68.77 -22.03 -15.86
CA SER A 18 68.93 -20.69 -15.27
C SER A 18 69.13 -19.63 -16.35
N ALA A 19 68.82 -18.38 -16.01
CA ALA A 19 69.04 -17.23 -16.89
C ALA A 19 70.50 -17.12 -17.36
N THR A 20 71.47 -17.51 -16.52
CA THR A 20 72.90 -17.53 -16.87
C THR A 20 73.23 -18.62 -17.88
N GLU A 21 72.66 -19.82 -17.76
CA GLU A 21 72.85 -20.90 -18.74
C GLU A 21 72.29 -20.52 -20.11
N LEU A 22 71.13 -19.84 -20.13
CA LEU A 22 70.52 -19.32 -21.36
C LEU A 22 71.37 -18.23 -22.01
N LEU A 23 71.92 -17.31 -21.22
CA LEU A 23 72.86 -16.29 -21.70
C LEU A 23 74.12 -16.91 -22.32
N VAL A 24 74.68 -17.94 -21.69
CA VAL A 24 75.84 -18.68 -22.23
C VAL A 24 75.46 -19.35 -23.56
N LEU A 25 74.31 -20.01 -23.62
CA LEU A 25 73.82 -20.64 -24.85
C LEU A 25 73.61 -19.63 -25.97
N GLN A 26 72.91 -18.52 -25.70
CA GLN A 26 72.68 -17.45 -26.68
C GLN A 26 73.98 -16.94 -27.30
N LYS A 27 75.04 -16.74 -26.50
CA LYS A 27 76.33 -16.26 -27.01
C LYS A 27 77.14 -17.30 -27.77
N LEU A 28 76.91 -18.59 -27.51
CA LEU A 28 77.59 -19.68 -28.21
C LEU A 28 76.83 -20.14 -29.47
N PHE A 29 75.53 -19.83 -29.59
CA PHE A 29 74.74 -20.04 -30.80
C PHE A 29 75.14 -19.13 -31.98
N ASP A 30 75.84 -18.03 -31.71
CA ASP A 30 76.39 -17.13 -32.73
C ASP A 30 77.54 -17.80 -33.53
N GLY A 31 77.92 -19.04 -33.21
CA GLY A 31 78.83 -19.89 -34.01
C GLY A 31 80.30 -19.80 -33.62
N GLU A 32 80.65 -18.97 -32.63
CA GLU A 32 82.03 -18.81 -32.16
C GLU A 32 82.34 -19.68 -30.95
N ALA A 33 83.49 -20.36 -30.97
CA ALA A 33 84.06 -21.03 -29.81
C ALA A 33 84.67 -19.99 -28.86
N LEU A 34 84.13 -19.87 -27.64
CA LEU A 34 84.54 -18.83 -26.68
C LEU A 34 85.20 -19.41 -25.44
N THR A 35 86.28 -18.76 -24.99
CA THR A 35 86.87 -18.97 -23.67
C THR A 35 85.95 -18.40 -22.59
N LEU A 36 86.16 -18.84 -21.34
CA LEU A 36 85.42 -18.33 -20.19
C LEU A 36 85.58 -16.81 -19.99
N ARG A 37 86.77 -16.28 -20.32
CA ARG A 37 87.08 -14.85 -20.24
C ARG A 37 86.36 -14.05 -21.33
N GLU A 38 86.28 -14.59 -22.54
CA GLU A 38 85.52 -13.98 -23.65
C GLU A 38 84.00 -14.01 -23.35
N LEU A 39 83.48 -15.09 -22.77
CA LEU A 39 82.09 -15.15 -22.30
C LEU A 39 81.81 -14.11 -21.21
N ALA A 40 82.73 -13.89 -20.28
CA ALA A 40 82.60 -12.85 -19.25
C ALA A 40 82.52 -11.45 -19.86
N ALA A 41 83.38 -11.15 -20.83
CA ALA A 41 83.35 -9.88 -21.55
C ALA A 41 82.04 -9.68 -22.35
N LYS A 42 81.54 -10.73 -23.02
CA LYS A 42 80.32 -10.65 -23.86
C LYS A 42 79.01 -10.68 -23.07
N THR A 43 79.01 -11.16 -21.82
CA THR A 43 77.77 -11.30 -21.00
C THR A 43 77.71 -10.35 -19.80
N GLY A 44 78.84 -9.73 -19.42
CA GLY A 44 78.93 -8.89 -18.22
C GLY A 44 78.80 -9.67 -16.90
N LYS A 45 78.90 -11.01 -16.93
CA LYS A 45 78.84 -11.87 -15.75
C LYS A 45 80.23 -12.26 -15.26
N SER A 46 80.36 -12.53 -13.96
CA SER A 46 81.63 -12.98 -13.37
C SER A 46 82.04 -14.35 -13.91
N THR A 47 83.35 -14.55 -14.07
CA THR A 47 83.91 -15.82 -14.55
C THR A 47 83.48 -17.01 -13.69
N GLY A 48 83.40 -16.86 -12.37
CA GLY A 48 82.93 -17.93 -11.47
C GLY A 48 81.49 -18.38 -11.74
N VAL A 49 80.58 -17.44 -12.03
CA VAL A 49 79.17 -17.74 -12.34
C VAL A 49 79.04 -18.41 -13.72
N LEU A 50 79.82 -17.95 -14.70
CA LEU A 50 79.85 -18.54 -16.03
C LEU A 50 80.48 -19.94 -16.05
N ASP A 51 81.49 -20.21 -15.23
CA ASP A 51 82.08 -21.55 -15.07
C ASP A 51 81.07 -22.54 -14.50
N GLN A 52 80.29 -22.14 -13.49
CA GLN A 52 79.23 -22.99 -12.97
C GLN A 52 78.15 -23.30 -14.01
N ALA A 53 77.74 -22.29 -14.78
CA ALA A 53 76.77 -22.46 -15.87
C ALA A 53 77.34 -23.38 -16.97
N ALA A 54 78.58 -23.15 -17.42
CA ALA A 54 79.23 -23.99 -18.42
C ALA A 54 79.38 -25.44 -17.96
N LYS A 55 79.77 -25.68 -16.69
CA LYS A 55 79.85 -27.03 -16.10
C LYS A 55 78.50 -27.74 -16.04
N LYS A 56 77.40 -27.02 -15.77
CA LYS A 56 76.05 -27.61 -15.79
C LYS A 56 75.63 -27.96 -17.21
N LEU A 57 75.88 -27.07 -18.17
CA LEU A 57 75.57 -27.32 -19.58
C LEU A 57 76.41 -28.44 -20.20
N LEU A 58 77.69 -28.57 -19.81
CA LEU A 58 78.53 -29.72 -20.16
C LEU A 58 77.96 -31.02 -19.58
N ARG A 59 77.53 -31.02 -18.31
CA ARG A 59 76.88 -32.20 -17.68
C ARG A 59 75.56 -32.58 -18.34
N ARG A 60 74.84 -31.60 -18.89
CA ARG A 60 73.63 -31.82 -19.70
C ARG A 60 73.94 -32.30 -21.12
N GLY A 61 75.21 -32.32 -21.54
CA GLY A 61 75.63 -32.68 -22.89
C GLY A 61 75.33 -31.61 -23.94
N VAL A 62 74.91 -30.41 -23.51
CA VAL A 62 74.51 -29.30 -24.38
C VAL A 62 75.73 -28.54 -24.92
N LEU A 63 76.78 -28.41 -24.09
CA LEU A 63 78.06 -27.84 -24.51
C LEU A 63 79.13 -28.92 -24.76
N HIS A 64 80.10 -28.57 -25.58
CA HIS A 64 81.39 -29.22 -25.74
C HIS A 64 82.50 -28.32 -25.19
N ARG A 65 83.62 -28.91 -24.77
CA ARG A 65 84.85 -28.17 -24.46
C ARG A 65 85.97 -28.70 -25.34
N GLU A 66 86.53 -27.83 -26.17
CA GLU A 66 87.64 -28.13 -27.07
C GLU A 66 88.85 -27.26 -26.73
N ILE A 67 90.06 -27.74 -27.05
CA ILE A 67 91.30 -26.97 -26.87
C ILE A 67 91.70 -26.41 -28.23
N ILE A 68 91.63 -25.09 -28.38
CA ILE A 68 92.05 -24.39 -29.60
C ILE A 68 93.18 -23.44 -29.23
N ASN A 69 94.34 -23.56 -29.90
CA ASN A 69 95.54 -22.77 -29.63
C ASN A 69 95.96 -22.78 -28.13
N GLY A 70 95.92 -23.96 -27.51
CA GLY A 70 96.34 -24.17 -26.11
C GLY A 70 95.37 -23.65 -25.04
N SER A 71 94.22 -23.08 -25.41
CA SER A 71 93.22 -22.55 -24.47
C SER A 71 91.89 -23.32 -24.55
N PRO A 72 91.23 -23.61 -23.41
CA PRO A 72 89.92 -24.26 -23.41
C PRO A 72 88.83 -23.30 -23.89
N ARG A 73 88.14 -23.66 -24.96
CA ARG A 73 86.99 -22.95 -25.51
C ARG A 73 85.73 -23.83 -25.42
N PHE A 74 84.60 -23.19 -25.20
CA PHE A 74 83.29 -23.85 -25.15
C PHE A 74 82.55 -23.60 -26.46
N THR A 75 81.90 -24.64 -26.97
CA THR A 75 81.02 -24.60 -28.15
C THR A 75 79.74 -25.37 -27.84
N VAL A 76 78.67 -25.13 -28.60
CA VAL A 76 77.48 -25.99 -28.54
C VAL A 76 77.80 -27.32 -29.26
N ASN A 77 77.55 -28.46 -28.61
CA ASN A 77 77.92 -29.80 -29.11
C ASN A 77 77.32 -30.12 -30.51
N SER A 78 76.14 -29.57 -30.80
CA SER A 78 75.42 -29.46 -32.10
C SER A 78 73.94 -29.15 -31.80
N LEU A 79 73.15 -28.75 -32.81
CA LEU A 79 71.68 -28.64 -32.66
C LEU A 79 71.03 -29.95 -32.17
N ALA A 80 71.62 -31.11 -32.50
CA ALA A 80 71.17 -32.42 -32.05
C ALA A 80 71.38 -32.67 -30.54
N GLY A 81 72.35 -32.00 -29.90
CA GLY A 81 72.66 -32.16 -28.47
C GLY A 81 71.55 -31.66 -27.54
N ILE A 82 70.83 -30.61 -27.95
CA ILE A 82 69.67 -30.10 -27.21
C ILE A 82 68.47 -31.03 -27.39
N SER A 83 68.21 -31.52 -28.60
CA SER A 83 67.13 -32.50 -28.86
C SER A 83 67.34 -33.77 -28.02
N THR A 84 68.56 -34.32 -28.03
CA THR A 84 68.92 -35.50 -27.23
C THR A 84 68.76 -35.26 -25.72
N TRP A 85 69.05 -34.04 -25.26
CA TRP A 85 68.82 -33.68 -23.86
C TRP A 85 67.32 -33.61 -23.54
N VAL A 86 66.51 -33.00 -24.41
CA VAL A 86 65.05 -32.91 -24.25
C VAL A 86 64.42 -34.29 -24.20
N GLU A 87 64.79 -35.19 -25.11
CA GLU A 87 64.29 -36.59 -25.11
C GLU A 87 64.61 -37.31 -23.79
N LYS A 88 65.86 -37.21 -23.31
CA LYS A 88 66.27 -37.80 -22.03
C LYS A 88 65.57 -37.16 -20.82
N ASP A 89 65.29 -35.86 -20.87
CA ASP A 89 64.55 -35.17 -19.80
C ASP A 89 63.09 -35.62 -19.76
N MET A 90 62.45 -35.77 -20.93
CA MET A 90 61.10 -36.31 -21.05
C MET A 90 61.01 -37.73 -20.50
N GLU A 91 61.92 -38.63 -20.89
CA GLU A 91 61.94 -40.01 -20.39
C GLU A 91 62.13 -40.06 -18.86
N ARG A 92 63.02 -39.23 -18.31
CA ARG A 92 63.24 -39.15 -16.86
C ARG A 92 62.01 -38.65 -16.12
N LYS A 93 61.36 -37.59 -16.62
CA LYS A 93 60.13 -37.04 -16.03
C LYS A 93 58.99 -38.06 -16.12
N HIS A 94 58.80 -38.70 -17.26
CA HIS A 94 57.79 -39.73 -17.43
C HIS A 94 58.01 -40.90 -16.45
N THR A 95 59.25 -41.37 -16.33
CA THR A 95 59.60 -42.44 -15.38
C THR A 95 59.36 -42.03 -13.93
N HIS A 96 59.72 -40.78 -13.56
CA HIS A 96 59.49 -40.25 -12.23
C HIS A 96 58.00 -40.13 -11.89
N LEU A 97 57.20 -39.58 -12.81
CA LEU A 97 55.74 -39.46 -12.65
C LEU A 97 55.06 -40.83 -12.58
N THR A 98 55.49 -41.78 -13.42
CA THR A 98 54.97 -43.17 -13.38
C THR A 98 55.29 -43.84 -12.04
N ARG A 99 56.50 -43.61 -11.50
CA ARG A 99 56.87 -44.13 -10.17
C ARG A 99 56.06 -43.46 -9.06
N GLN A 100 55.89 -42.14 -9.10
CA GLN A 100 55.03 -41.43 -8.14
C GLN A 100 53.60 -41.97 -8.18
N GLN A 101 53.04 -42.19 -9.37
CA GLN A 101 51.72 -42.79 -9.53
C GLN A 101 51.66 -44.18 -8.88
N ARG A 102 52.64 -45.04 -9.14
CA ARG A 102 52.70 -46.39 -8.55
C ARG A 102 52.83 -46.36 -7.02
N ASP A 103 53.66 -45.47 -6.50
CA ASP A 103 53.84 -45.29 -5.05
C ASP A 103 52.52 -44.79 -4.41
N PHE A 104 51.80 -43.90 -5.11
CA PHE A 104 50.49 -43.41 -4.70
C PHE A 104 49.42 -44.51 -4.74
N GLU A 105 49.39 -45.33 -5.79
CA GLU A 105 48.48 -46.48 -5.91
C GLU A 105 48.73 -47.51 -4.80
N SER A 106 50.00 -47.77 -4.47
CA SER A 106 50.39 -48.65 -3.35
C SER A 106 49.89 -48.09 -2.01
N PHE A 107 50.10 -46.81 -1.75
CA PHE A 107 49.56 -46.12 -0.57
C PHE A 107 48.02 -46.16 -0.50
N LEU A 108 47.34 -45.90 -1.62
CA LEU A 108 45.88 -45.99 -1.69
C LEU A 108 45.38 -47.42 -1.41
N SER A 109 46.14 -48.44 -1.83
CA SER A 109 45.81 -49.84 -1.54
C SER A 109 45.98 -50.21 -0.06
N SER A 110 46.97 -49.64 0.64
CA SER A 110 47.13 -49.85 2.09
C SER A 110 46.05 -49.12 2.89
N VAL A 111 45.70 -47.88 2.49
CA VAL A 111 44.59 -47.11 3.09
C VAL A 111 43.25 -47.83 2.91
N LYS A 112 43.00 -48.42 1.74
CA LYS A 112 41.79 -49.25 1.51
C LYS A 112 41.70 -50.46 2.44
N ARG A 113 42.85 -51.03 2.83
CA ARG A 113 42.90 -52.19 3.73
C ARG A 113 42.60 -51.82 5.18
N GLU A 114 42.97 -50.61 5.61
CA GLU A 114 42.64 -50.07 6.93
C GLU A 114 41.21 -49.52 7.00
N GLN A 115 40.68 -48.92 5.93
CA GLN A 115 39.29 -48.46 5.85
C GLN A 115 38.24 -49.59 5.88
N ALA A 116 38.63 -50.83 5.64
CA ALA A 116 37.72 -51.98 5.65
C ALA A 116 37.45 -52.56 7.06
N ARG A 117 38.06 -52.00 8.12
CA ARG A 117 37.78 -52.41 9.49
C ARG A 117 36.58 -51.63 10.05
N PRO A 118 35.57 -52.31 10.64
CA PRO A 118 34.53 -51.62 11.40
C PRO A 118 35.14 -50.78 12.52
N GLU A 119 34.77 -49.51 12.59
CA GLU A 119 35.19 -48.59 13.65
C GLU A 119 34.21 -48.69 14.83
N MET A 120 34.72 -48.82 16.05
CA MET A 120 33.91 -48.86 17.27
C MET A 120 34.26 -47.69 18.19
N GLU A 121 33.27 -46.85 18.49
CA GLU A 121 33.37 -45.76 19.47
C GLU A 121 32.79 -46.23 20.82
N HIS A 122 33.49 -45.92 21.92
CA HIS A 122 33.07 -46.24 23.28
C HIS A 122 32.71 -44.96 24.06
N PHE A 123 31.65 -45.03 24.86
CA PHE A 123 31.12 -43.92 25.64
C PHE A 123 30.85 -44.37 27.07
N ASP A 124 31.50 -43.73 28.03
CA ASP A 124 31.38 -44.05 29.46
C ASP A 124 30.73 -42.91 30.25
N GLY A 125 29.91 -43.28 31.23
CA GLY A 125 29.18 -42.39 32.14
C GLY A 125 27.94 -41.76 31.52
N GLU A 126 27.12 -41.10 32.35
CA GLU A 126 25.89 -40.43 31.93
C GLU A 126 26.10 -39.41 30.78
N GLU A 127 27.14 -38.58 30.86
CA GLU A 127 27.49 -37.64 29.79
C GLU A 127 27.98 -38.36 28.52
N GLY A 128 28.63 -39.52 28.67
CA GLY A 128 28.98 -40.39 27.55
C GLY A 128 27.73 -40.87 26.80
N ILE A 129 26.71 -41.33 27.54
CA ILE A 129 25.42 -41.74 26.97
C ILE A 129 24.75 -40.58 26.23
N LYS A 130 24.71 -39.38 26.81
CA LYS A 130 24.14 -38.19 26.14
C LYS A 130 24.87 -37.84 24.84
N ARG A 131 26.20 -37.97 24.82
CA ARG A 131 27.01 -37.78 23.60
C ARG A 131 26.70 -38.84 22.55
N ALA A 132 26.58 -40.11 22.94
CA ALA A 132 26.21 -41.20 22.04
C ALA A 132 24.84 -40.96 21.37
N TYR A 133 23.81 -40.57 22.15
CA TYR A 133 22.51 -40.19 21.61
C TYR A 133 22.56 -39.01 20.63
N THR A 134 23.40 -38.01 20.93
CA THR A 134 23.58 -36.85 20.05
C THR A 134 24.27 -37.24 18.76
N LYS A 135 25.28 -38.12 18.83
CA LYS A 135 26.00 -38.66 17.68
C LYS A 135 25.06 -39.43 16.73
N LEU A 136 24.12 -40.21 17.25
CA LEU A 136 23.12 -40.91 16.43
C LEU A 136 22.30 -39.99 15.53
N LEU A 137 22.03 -38.74 15.95
CA LEU A 137 21.33 -37.75 15.12
C LEU A 137 22.14 -37.32 13.89
N THR A 138 23.46 -37.45 13.94
CA THR A 138 24.36 -37.13 12.82
C THR A 138 24.53 -38.31 11.86
N LEU A 139 24.19 -39.53 12.29
CA LEU A 139 24.38 -40.76 11.53
C LEU A 139 23.09 -41.27 10.87
N ALA A 140 21.93 -40.85 11.37
CA ALA A 140 20.63 -41.20 10.80
C ALA A 140 20.20 -40.22 9.70
N GLU A 141 19.73 -40.73 8.56
CA GLU A 141 19.21 -39.88 7.49
C GLU A 141 17.75 -39.51 7.70
N LYS A 142 16.90 -40.50 8.02
CA LYS A 142 15.44 -40.32 8.09
C LYS A 142 14.77 -40.95 9.30
N GLU A 143 15.34 -42.02 9.85
CA GLU A 143 14.76 -42.69 11.01
C GLU A 143 15.81 -43.33 11.91
N LEU A 144 15.39 -43.62 13.14
CA LEU A 144 16.13 -44.41 14.12
C LEU A 144 15.25 -45.58 14.56
N LEU A 145 15.78 -46.80 14.50
CA LEU A 145 15.07 -48.00 14.94
C LEU A 145 15.59 -48.40 16.32
N PHE A 146 14.69 -48.55 17.29
CA PHE A 146 15.06 -48.84 18.67
C PHE A 146 14.50 -50.18 19.13
N TYR A 147 15.30 -50.93 19.87
CA TYR A 147 14.82 -51.93 20.81
C TYR A 147 14.96 -51.34 22.21
N VAL A 148 13.86 -51.22 22.95
CA VAL A 148 13.86 -50.59 24.28
C VAL A 148 13.17 -51.52 25.29
N PRO A 149 13.91 -52.07 26.28
CA PRO A 149 13.31 -52.88 27.35
C PRO A 149 12.34 -52.12 28.28
N VAL A 150 12.40 -50.78 28.30
CA VAL A 150 11.62 -49.84 29.13
C VAL A 150 11.67 -50.19 30.63
N GLU A 151 12.65 -49.61 31.34
CA GLU A 151 12.94 -49.98 32.74
C GLU A 151 12.37 -49.03 33.80
N TYR A 152 12.00 -47.80 33.42
CA TYR A 152 11.56 -46.74 34.33
C TYR A 152 10.27 -46.09 33.86
N ARG A 153 9.52 -45.48 34.80
CA ARG A 153 8.50 -44.50 34.45
C ARG A 153 9.16 -43.22 33.96
N GLU A 154 8.46 -42.44 33.13
CA GLU A 154 9.04 -41.24 32.52
C GLU A 154 9.42 -40.16 33.54
N GLU A 155 8.74 -40.12 34.70
CA GLU A 155 9.09 -39.21 35.79
C GLU A 155 10.34 -39.64 36.56
N GLU A 156 10.69 -40.93 36.50
CA GLU A 156 11.77 -41.59 37.24
C GLU A 156 13.04 -41.77 36.40
N ASP A 157 12.97 -41.56 35.08
CA ASP A 157 14.10 -41.67 34.17
C ASP A 157 15.19 -40.62 34.49
N PRO A 158 16.42 -41.04 34.86
CA PRO A 158 17.53 -40.13 35.16
C PRO A 158 17.88 -39.19 34.00
N LEU A 159 17.63 -39.61 32.75
CA LEU A 159 17.88 -38.85 31.54
C LEU A 159 16.65 -38.08 31.05
N ARG A 160 15.54 -38.01 31.80
CA ARG A 160 14.27 -37.38 31.39
C ARG A 160 14.45 -36.02 30.72
N ALA A 161 15.17 -35.09 31.36
CA ALA A 161 15.37 -33.74 30.84
C ALA A 161 16.13 -33.74 29.50
N PHE A 162 17.13 -34.62 29.38
CA PHE A 162 17.88 -34.81 28.14
C PHE A 162 17.04 -35.48 27.06
N ARG A 163 16.29 -36.56 27.37
CA ARG A 163 15.44 -37.28 26.40
C ARG A 163 14.37 -36.37 25.80
N VAL A 164 13.79 -35.45 26.58
CA VAL A 164 12.86 -34.43 26.07
C VAL A 164 13.54 -33.51 25.04
N GLN A 165 14.77 -33.07 25.30
CA GLN A 165 15.52 -32.26 24.34
C GLN A 165 15.92 -33.07 23.10
N HIS A 166 16.35 -34.32 23.28
CA HIS A 166 16.74 -35.23 22.21
C HIS A 166 15.58 -35.51 21.26
N PHE A 167 14.38 -35.82 21.78
CA PHE A 167 13.16 -35.97 20.98
C PHE A 167 12.85 -34.69 20.18
N ARG A 168 12.92 -33.50 20.79
CA ARG A 168 12.69 -32.23 20.09
C ARG A 168 13.70 -31.98 18.97
N SER A 169 14.96 -32.39 19.17
CA SER A 169 16.02 -32.31 18.16
C SER A 169 15.76 -33.28 17.00
N ARG A 170 15.37 -34.54 17.28
CA ARG A 170 14.94 -35.51 16.26
C ARG A 170 13.79 -34.97 15.42
N HIS A 171 12.76 -34.43 16.08
CA HIS A 171 11.60 -33.86 15.41
C HIS A 171 11.97 -32.68 14.50
N ARG A 172 12.86 -31.76 14.95
CA ARG A 172 13.37 -30.65 14.14
C ARG A 172 14.15 -31.10 12.92
N LEU A 173 14.91 -32.19 13.04
CA LEU A 173 15.68 -32.78 11.95
C LEU A 173 14.85 -33.70 11.04
N GLY A 174 13.59 -33.96 11.39
CA GLY A 174 12.71 -34.85 10.63
C GLY A 174 13.03 -36.34 10.78
N ILE A 175 13.83 -36.71 11.79
CA ILE A 175 14.25 -38.09 12.05
C ILE A 175 13.16 -38.79 12.87
N PHE A 176 12.38 -39.67 12.23
CA PHE A 176 11.33 -40.44 12.89
C PHE A 176 11.90 -41.62 13.69
N SER A 177 11.11 -42.19 14.60
CA SER A 177 11.56 -43.26 15.48
C SER A 177 10.58 -44.39 15.49
N ARG A 178 11.06 -45.61 15.24
CA ARG A 178 10.29 -46.84 15.43
C ARG A 178 10.89 -47.62 16.57
N VAL A 179 10.06 -48.06 17.51
CA VAL A 179 10.49 -48.68 18.76
C VAL A 179 9.83 -50.05 18.90
N LEU A 180 10.61 -51.10 19.08
CA LEU A 180 10.11 -52.38 19.58
C LEU A 180 10.35 -52.44 21.09
N ALA A 181 9.32 -52.80 21.84
CA ALA A 181 9.38 -52.95 23.29
C ALA A 181 8.71 -54.28 23.72
N PRO A 182 9.17 -54.93 24.81
CA PRO A 182 8.55 -56.14 25.32
C PRO A 182 7.20 -55.82 25.98
N ASP A 183 6.25 -56.75 25.96
CA ASP A 183 4.93 -56.57 26.56
C ASP A 183 5.02 -56.52 28.08
N THR A 184 5.09 -55.29 28.60
CA THR A 184 5.09 -54.99 30.03
C THR A 184 4.17 -53.79 30.29
N PRO A 185 3.67 -53.62 31.53
CA PRO A 185 2.90 -52.43 31.90
C PRO A 185 3.65 -51.11 31.63
N LEU A 186 4.98 -51.09 31.76
CA LEU A 186 5.80 -49.91 31.46
C LEU A 186 5.86 -49.64 29.96
N SER A 187 6.02 -50.67 29.13
CA SER A 187 6.04 -50.54 27.67
C SER A 187 4.71 -50.06 27.09
N ARG A 188 3.57 -50.56 27.58
CA ARG A 188 2.23 -50.07 27.17
C ARG A 188 2.04 -48.60 27.52
N ARG A 189 2.49 -48.19 28.71
CA ARG A 189 2.50 -46.77 29.11
C ARG A 189 3.42 -45.93 28.21
N TYR A 190 4.60 -46.45 27.87
CA TYR A 190 5.54 -45.81 26.96
C TYR A 190 4.94 -45.63 25.55
N GLN A 191 4.22 -46.62 25.02
CA GLN A 191 3.51 -46.59 23.73
C GLN A 191 2.38 -45.54 23.72
N HIS A 192 1.61 -45.38 24.80
CA HIS A 192 0.56 -44.34 24.88
C HIS A 192 1.08 -42.91 24.68
N ARG A 193 2.41 -42.69 24.80
CA ARG A 193 3.04 -41.38 24.61
C ARG A 193 3.57 -41.13 23.21
N ASP A 194 3.50 -42.11 22.31
CA ASP A 194 4.08 -42.06 20.97
C ASP A 194 3.66 -40.81 20.18
N ALA A 195 2.36 -40.48 20.25
CA ALA A 195 1.79 -39.30 19.62
C ALA A 195 2.43 -37.97 20.08
N PHE A 196 3.01 -37.92 21.27
CA PHE A 196 3.66 -36.74 21.85
C PHE A 196 5.17 -36.71 21.62
N GLU A 197 5.80 -37.85 21.32
CA GLU A 197 7.27 -38.00 21.30
C GLU A 197 7.86 -38.31 19.91
N TYR A 198 7.08 -38.08 18.84
CA TYR A 198 7.48 -38.24 17.43
C TYR A 198 8.12 -39.62 17.18
N ARG A 199 7.41 -40.66 17.62
CA ARG A 199 7.78 -42.06 17.47
C ARG A 199 6.53 -42.93 17.26
N GLU A 200 6.76 -44.17 16.90
CA GLU A 200 5.78 -45.26 16.90
C GLU A 200 6.41 -46.44 17.64
N THR A 201 5.68 -47.04 18.58
CA THR A 201 6.12 -48.17 19.39
C THR A 201 5.22 -49.36 19.12
N GLU A 202 5.84 -50.49 18.82
CA GLU A 202 5.19 -51.79 18.65
C GLU A 202 5.61 -52.72 19.79
N ILE A 203 4.65 -53.51 20.28
CA ILE A 203 4.82 -54.37 21.45
C ILE A 203 4.97 -55.83 21.02
N LEU A 204 6.04 -56.48 21.49
CA LEU A 204 6.29 -57.91 21.30
C LEU A 204 6.07 -58.68 22.59
N PRO A 205 5.59 -59.95 22.55
CA PRO A 205 5.64 -60.82 23.71
C PRO A 205 7.04 -60.84 24.30
N LYS A 206 7.12 -60.88 25.63
CA LYS A 206 8.39 -60.76 26.34
C LYS A 206 9.38 -61.86 25.94
N GLU A 207 8.88 -63.03 25.59
CA GLU A 207 9.63 -64.21 25.14
C GLU A 207 10.22 -64.02 23.72
N ASP A 208 9.58 -63.19 22.90
CA ASP A 208 9.96 -62.89 21.52
C ASP A 208 10.90 -61.66 21.44
N PHE A 209 11.14 -60.94 22.55
CA PHE A 209 11.96 -59.72 22.56
C PHE A 209 13.46 -60.07 22.57
N PRO A 210 14.25 -59.64 21.56
CA PRO A 210 15.55 -60.25 21.28
C PRO A 210 16.75 -59.66 22.06
N VAL A 211 16.56 -58.62 22.88
CA VAL A 211 17.66 -57.92 23.56
C VAL A 211 17.30 -57.49 24.98
N ASP A 212 18.27 -57.53 25.90
CA ASP A 212 18.09 -57.09 27.30
C ASP A 212 18.65 -55.68 27.56
N PHE A 213 19.10 -54.98 26.51
CA PHE A 213 19.66 -53.63 26.57
C PHE A 213 19.06 -52.76 25.47
N GLU A 214 19.22 -51.43 25.55
CA GLU A 214 18.71 -50.55 24.50
C GLU A 214 19.62 -50.61 23.27
N LYS A 215 19.08 -51.03 22.13
CA LYS A 215 19.80 -51.10 20.85
C LYS A 215 19.19 -50.11 19.87
N VAL A 216 20.03 -49.33 19.19
CA VAL A 216 19.59 -48.33 18.20
C VAL A 216 20.28 -48.58 16.87
N ILE A 217 19.50 -48.65 15.80
CA ILE A 217 20.00 -48.90 14.44
C ILE A 217 19.79 -47.64 13.61
N THR A 218 20.86 -47.25 12.90
CA THR A 218 20.85 -46.18 11.88
C THR A 218 21.20 -46.77 10.52
N ASP A 219 21.25 -45.93 9.48
CA ASP A 219 21.64 -46.37 8.14
C ASP A 219 23.14 -46.76 8.05
N ARG A 220 23.96 -46.33 9.02
CA ARG A 220 25.43 -46.44 8.94
C ARG A 220 26.07 -47.09 10.16
N ALA A 221 25.33 -47.23 11.27
CA ALA A 221 25.87 -47.70 12.54
C ALA A 221 24.81 -48.38 13.40
N ILE A 222 25.28 -49.18 14.35
CA ILE A 222 24.47 -49.76 15.44
C ILE A 222 25.02 -49.24 16.76
N ALA A 223 24.14 -48.85 17.67
CA ALA A 223 24.48 -48.44 19.01
C ALA A 223 23.86 -49.38 20.05
N CYS A 224 24.63 -49.69 21.08
CA CYS A 224 24.16 -50.46 22.23
C CYS A 224 24.32 -49.60 23.48
N PHE A 225 23.27 -49.46 24.28
CA PHE A 225 23.22 -48.68 25.51
C PHE A 225 22.87 -49.60 26.67
N ASN A 226 23.78 -49.68 27.63
CA ASN A 226 23.54 -50.29 28.94
C ASN A 226 23.42 -49.16 29.97
N HIS A 227 22.18 -48.83 30.33
CA HIS A 227 21.89 -47.72 31.25
C HIS A 227 22.28 -48.04 32.69
N HIS A 228 22.26 -49.31 33.11
CA HIS A 228 22.71 -49.73 34.46
C HIS A 228 24.21 -49.51 34.66
N GLU A 229 25.03 -49.89 33.67
CA GLU A 229 26.48 -49.68 33.72
C GLU A 229 26.92 -48.28 33.26
N GLN A 230 25.98 -47.46 32.80
CA GLN A 230 26.22 -46.18 32.15
C GLN A 230 27.24 -46.26 31.01
N ARG A 231 27.09 -47.26 30.13
CA ARG A 231 28.00 -47.49 29.01
C ARG A 231 27.24 -47.55 27.69
N ALA A 232 27.84 -47.00 26.64
CA ALA A 232 27.35 -47.17 25.28
C ALA A 232 28.50 -47.41 24.30
N CYS A 233 28.23 -48.16 23.24
CA CYS A 233 29.15 -48.27 22.11
C CYS A 233 28.42 -48.04 20.78
N LEU A 234 29.11 -47.44 19.81
CA LEU A 234 28.65 -47.29 18.44
C LEU A 234 29.59 -48.07 17.51
N LEU A 235 29.05 -49.01 16.77
CA LEU A 235 29.75 -49.75 15.72
C LEU A 235 29.39 -49.17 14.35
N HIS A 236 30.35 -48.55 13.68
CA HIS A 236 30.21 -48.06 12.31
C HIS A 236 30.47 -49.20 11.34
N TYR A 237 29.39 -49.89 11.00
CA TYR A 237 29.42 -51.00 10.05
C TYR A 237 28.10 -51.06 9.27
N PRO A 238 28.01 -50.38 8.11
CA PRO A 238 26.76 -50.26 7.35
C PRO A 238 26.13 -51.60 6.95
N GLU A 239 26.94 -52.61 6.59
CA GLU A 239 26.48 -53.94 6.23
C GLU A 239 25.79 -54.66 7.41
N MET A 240 26.36 -54.51 8.61
CA MET A 240 25.76 -55.04 9.84
C MET A 240 24.51 -54.23 10.21
N ALA A 241 24.54 -52.91 10.10
CA ALA A 241 23.38 -52.05 10.38
C ALA A 241 22.20 -52.37 9.46
N GLN A 242 22.45 -52.64 8.18
CA GLN A 242 21.44 -53.08 7.23
C GLN A 242 20.88 -54.46 7.59
N THR A 243 21.73 -55.39 8.05
CA THR A 243 21.29 -56.71 8.49
C THR A 243 20.39 -56.61 9.72
N GLU A 244 20.78 -55.83 10.72
CA GLU A 244 19.98 -55.58 11.92
C GLU A 244 18.66 -54.87 11.61
N ARG A 245 18.67 -53.93 10.66
CA ARG A 245 17.45 -53.29 10.15
C ARG A 245 16.51 -54.31 9.55
N ASN A 246 17.00 -55.24 8.71
CA ASN A 246 16.15 -56.28 8.13
C ASN A 246 15.50 -57.16 9.20
N VAL A 247 16.23 -57.52 10.26
CA VAL A 247 15.69 -58.24 11.42
C VAL A 247 14.62 -57.41 12.13
N PHE A 248 14.87 -56.12 12.34
CA PHE A 248 13.89 -55.20 12.92
C PHE A 248 12.60 -55.15 12.10
N GLU A 249 12.67 -55.03 10.77
CA GLU A 249 11.48 -54.98 9.91
C GLU A 249 10.64 -56.27 9.98
N LEU A 250 11.29 -57.43 10.11
CA LEU A 250 10.59 -58.71 10.26
C LEU A 250 9.79 -58.74 11.58
N LEU A 251 10.42 -58.36 12.68
CA LEU A 251 9.77 -58.28 13.99
C LEU A 251 8.70 -57.19 14.04
N TRP A 252 8.93 -56.06 13.38
CA TRP A 252 7.96 -54.96 13.25
C TRP A 252 6.68 -55.43 12.57
N ARG A 253 6.79 -56.12 11.42
CA ARG A 253 5.63 -56.68 10.72
C ARG A 253 4.88 -57.70 11.56
N GLN A 254 5.60 -58.58 12.27
CA GLN A 254 4.99 -59.57 13.15
C GLN A 254 4.19 -58.92 14.29
N ALA A 255 4.69 -57.82 14.87
CA ALA A 255 3.98 -57.07 15.89
C ALA A 255 2.71 -56.40 15.33
N THR A 256 2.83 -55.69 14.21
CA THR A 256 1.70 -54.99 13.58
C THR A 256 0.60 -55.94 13.06
N GLU A 257 0.96 -57.10 12.49
CA GLU A 257 -0.03 -58.08 11.98
C GLU A 257 -0.78 -58.83 13.11
N ARG A 258 -0.20 -58.96 14.31
CA ARG A 258 -0.87 -59.54 15.48
C ARG A 258 -1.99 -58.66 16.02
N ASP A 259 -1.78 -57.34 16.03
CA ASP A 259 -2.78 -56.35 16.46
C ASP A 259 -4.05 -56.40 15.56
N GLU A 260 -3.91 -56.78 14.28
CA GLU A 260 -5.03 -56.95 13.35
C GLU A 260 -5.83 -58.26 13.56
N GLN A 261 -5.28 -59.27 14.24
CA GLN A 261 -5.91 -60.60 14.40
C GLN A 261 -6.59 -60.85 15.76
N GLU A 262 -6.32 -60.07 16.81
CA GLU A 262 -6.80 -60.35 18.19
C GLU A 262 -8.06 -59.60 18.66
N SER A 263 -8.79 -58.85 17.82
CA SER A 263 -9.96 -58.06 18.28
C SER A 263 -11.34 -58.57 17.82
N PRO A 264 -12.21 -59.07 18.73
CA PRO A 264 -13.66 -58.97 18.58
C PRO A 264 -14.28 -58.05 19.66
N VAL A 265 -14.98 -56.99 19.22
CA VAL A 265 -15.98 -56.12 19.91
C VAL A 265 -15.46 -54.83 20.60
N PRO A 266 -16.22 -53.72 20.45
CA PRO A 266 -16.18 -52.75 19.36
C PRO A 266 -15.11 -51.66 19.56
N GLU A 267 -14.64 -51.06 18.47
CA GLU A 267 -13.76 -49.89 18.51
C GLU A 267 -14.26 -48.82 19.51
N PRO A 268 -13.48 -48.44 20.54
CA PRO A 268 -13.50 -47.05 20.93
C PRO A 268 -12.90 -46.34 19.73
N LYS A 269 -13.76 -45.61 19.00
CA LYS A 269 -13.39 -44.72 17.90
C LYS A 269 -11.93 -44.33 18.05
N GLN A 270 -11.09 -44.76 17.09
CA GLN A 270 -9.74 -44.25 16.95
C GLN A 270 -9.81 -42.76 17.31
N PRO A 271 -8.97 -42.24 18.21
CA PRO A 271 -8.79 -40.80 18.22
C PRO A 271 -8.21 -40.52 16.85
N SER A 272 -9.10 -40.15 15.91
CA SER A 272 -8.75 -39.27 14.83
C SER A 272 -8.18 -38.07 15.58
N ILE A 273 -6.87 -38.06 15.80
CA ILE A 273 -6.17 -36.85 16.15
C ILE A 273 -6.37 -36.03 14.89
N SER A 274 -7.41 -35.22 14.98
CA SER A 274 -7.82 -34.38 13.90
C SER A 274 -6.61 -33.54 13.50
N PHE A 275 -6.54 -33.20 12.22
CA PHE A 275 -5.64 -32.15 11.75
C PHE A 275 -5.75 -30.87 12.60
N ASP A 276 -6.75 -30.77 13.48
CA ASP A 276 -6.99 -29.78 14.53
C ASP A 276 -5.84 -29.59 15.51
N THR A 277 -5.31 -30.59 16.21
CA THR A 277 -4.41 -30.27 17.34
C THR A 277 -3.05 -29.73 16.89
N ARG A 278 -2.53 -30.21 15.74
CA ARG A 278 -1.22 -29.82 15.17
C ARG A 278 -1.25 -28.46 14.47
N THR A 279 -2.35 -28.13 13.80
CA THR A 279 -2.51 -26.80 13.17
C THR A 279 -2.89 -25.75 14.21
N LEU A 280 -3.78 -26.07 15.17
CA LEU A 280 -4.22 -25.15 16.22
C LEU A 280 -3.08 -24.69 17.14
N SER A 281 -2.12 -25.56 17.49
CA SER A 281 -0.97 -25.16 18.32
C SER A 281 -0.05 -24.18 17.58
N SER A 282 0.28 -24.46 16.31
CA SER A 282 1.15 -23.60 15.49
C SER A 282 0.49 -22.27 15.13
N LEU A 283 -0.84 -22.25 14.99
CA LEU A 283 -1.61 -21.04 14.66
C LEU A 283 -1.91 -20.22 15.91
N ARG A 284 -2.18 -20.86 17.06
CA ARG A 284 -2.19 -20.20 18.36
C ARG A 284 -0.84 -19.57 18.66
N GLU A 285 0.27 -20.27 18.39
CA GLU A 285 1.61 -19.71 18.56
C GLU A 285 1.88 -18.55 17.59
N PHE A 286 1.39 -18.61 16.35
CA PHE A 286 1.42 -17.46 15.44
C PHE A 286 0.65 -16.27 16.00
N PHE A 287 -0.66 -16.40 16.27
CA PHE A 287 -1.53 -15.30 16.72
C PHE A 287 -1.22 -14.77 18.13
N VAL A 288 -0.73 -15.63 19.03
CA VAL A 288 -0.35 -15.27 20.41
C VAL A 288 1.15 -14.95 20.53
N SER A 289 1.93 -15.11 19.46
CA SER A 289 3.33 -14.66 19.48
C SER A 289 3.39 -13.16 19.73
N ARG A 290 4.37 -12.73 20.52
CA ARG A 290 4.67 -11.29 20.72
C ARG A 290 4.79 -10.53 19.40
N LYS A 291 5.26 -11.20 18.34
CA LYS A 291 5.38 -10.62 16.99
C LYS A 291 4.03 -10.41 16.32
N SER A 292 3.10 -11.37 16.35
CA SER A 292 1.77 -11.20 15.77
C SER A 292 0.89 -10.25 16.58
N ILE A 293 1.02 -10.24 17.90
CA ILE A 293 0.32 -9.27 18.75
C ILE A 293 0.82 -7.86 18.43
N ALA A 294 2.14 -7.65 18.40
CA ALA A 294 2.72 -6.36 18.03
C ALA A 294 2.28 -5.93 16.63
N LEU A 295 2.23 -6.86 15.69
CA LEU A 295 1.85 -6.58 14.31
C LEU A 295 0.34 -6.30 14.15
N PHE A 296 -0.53 -7.02 14.88
CA PHE A 296 -1.95 -6.68 14.99
C PHE A 296 -2.15 -5.30 15.61
N PHE A 297 -1.39 -4.97 16.66
CA PHE A 297 -1.43 -3.65 17.28
C PHE A 297 -0.99 -2.55 16.32
N VAL A 298 0.06 -2.78 15.53
CA VAL A 298 0.50 -1.87 14.46
C VAL A 298 -0.59 -1.71 13.38
N CYS A 299 -1.23 -2.80 12.94
CA CYS A 299 -2.34 -2.72 11.99
C CYS A 299 -3.56 -1.98 12.57
N ALA A 300 -3.89 -2.19 13.84
CA ALA A 300 -4.97 -1.50 14.52
C ALA A 300 -4.66 -0.01 14.71
N MET A 301 -3.42 0.35 15.08
CA MET A 301 -2.96 1.73 15.13
C MET A 301 -3.01 2.38 13.75
N LEU A 302 -2.52 1.70 12.71
CA LEU A 302 -2.61 2.18 11.32
C LEU A 302 -4.07 2.43 10.92
N ALA A 303 -4.96 1.47 11.18
CA ALA A 303 -6.38 1.62 10.87
C ALA A 303 -7.02 2.80 11.64
N ALA A 304 -6.69 2.97 12.92
CA ALA A 304 -7.18 4.09 13.72
C ALA A 304 -6.63 5.44 13.23
N SER A 305 -5.32 5.53 12.93
CA SER A 305 -4.69 6.73 12.38
C SER A 305 -5.25 7.10 11.01
N ILE A 306 -5.50 6.12 10.15
CA ILE A 306 -6.15 6.30 8.85
C ILE A 306 -7.57 6.82 9.04
N THR A 307 -8.34 6.17 9.93
CA THR A 307 -9.73 6.56 10.20
C THR A 307 -9.79 8.00 10.72
N PHE A 308 -8.91 8.34 11.66
CA PHE A 308 -8.77 9.70 12.17
C PHE A 308 -8.37 10.68 11.06
N GLY A 309 -7.44 10.29 10.18
CA GLY A 309 -7.05 11.08 9.01
C GLY A 309 -8.21 11.31 8.05
N LEU A 310 -9.02 10.29 7.76
CA LEU A 310 -10.21 10.40 6.93
C LEU A 310 -11.29 11.27 7.59
N TYR A 311 -11.48 11.15 8.90
CA TYR A 311 -12.40 11.99 9.67
C TYR A 311 -11.96 13.45 9.59
N ARG A 312 -10.68 13.74 9.86
CA ARG A 312 -10.12 15.08 9.78
C ARG A 312 -10.21 15.63 8.35
N HIS A 313 -9.94 14.80 7.35
CA HIS A 313 -10.07 15.20 5.96
C HIS A 313 -11.52 15.56 5.60
N ASN A 314 -12.49 14.71 5.96
CA ASN A 314 -13.90 14.98 5.68
C ASN A 314 -14.43 16.20 6.46
N TYR A 315 -14.03 16.37 7.72
CA TYR A 315 -14.31 17.57 8.49
C TYR A 315 -13.81 18.83 7.76
N ASN A 316 -12.56 18.81 7.30
CA ASN A 316 -11.98 19.91 6.54
C ASN A 316 -12.70 20.13 5.18
N LEU A 317 -13.21 19.07 4.55
CA LEU A 317 -14.02 19.19 3.32
C LEU A 317 -15.37 19.86 3.61
N ASN A 318 -16.04 19.47 4.70
CA ASN A 318 -17.32 20.06 5.10
C ASN A 318 -17.14 21.52 5.56
N GLN A 319 -16.00 21.86 6.17
CA GLN A 319 -15.64 23.25 6.43
C GLN A 319 -15.60 24.07 5.14
N LYS A 320 -14.89 23.58 4.11
CA LYS A 320 -14.83 24.25 2.81
C LYS A 320 -16.21 24.37 2.15
N ARG A 321 -17.04 23.32 2.21
CA ARG A 321 -18.42 23.34 1.71
C ARG A 321 -19.23 24.47 2.32
N VAL A 322 -19.18 24.62 3.65
CA VAL A 322 -19.90 25.69 4.36
C VAL A 322 -19.36 27.06 3.97
N MET A 323 -18.03 27.22 3.93
CA MET A 323 -17.38 28.47 3.49
C MET A 323 -17.76 28.87 2.07
N GLU A 324 -17.69 27.94 1.11
CA GLU A 324 -18.02 28.21 -0.30
C GLU A 324 -19.50 28.58 -0.48
N ARG A 325 -20.40 27.95 0.29
CA ARG A 325 -21.83 28.28 0.29
C ARG A 325 -22.10 29.67 0.87
N ALA A 326 -21.58 29.95 2.07
CA ALA A 326 -21.76 31.24 2.75
C ALA A 326 -21.19 32.40 1.93
N MET A 327 -20.00 32.19 1.34
CA MET A 327 -19.34 33.17 0.47
C MET A 327 -20.14 33.45 -0.81
N ALA A 328 -20.74 32.44 -1.42
CA ALA A 328 -21.60 32.61 -2.60
C ALA A 328 -22.87 33.41 -2.28
N ILE A 329 -23.47 33.18 -1.11
CA ILE A 329 -24.61 33.97 -0.60
C ILE A 329 -24.17 35.42 -0.42
N ALA A 330 -23.08 35.66 0.32
CA ALA A 330 -22.56 37.01 0.55
C ALA A 330 -22.21 37.73 -0.76
N ALA A 331 -21.51 37.07 -1.68
CA ALA A 331 -21.10 37.64 -2.97
C ALA A 331 -22.30 38.04 -3.84
N THR A 332 -23.36 37.25 -3.80
CA THR A 332 -24.57 37.51 -4.58
C THR A 332 -25.41 38.60 -3.92
N ALA A 333 -25.63 38.50 -2.60
CA ALA A 333 -26.43 39.43 -1.83
C ALA A 333 -25.79 40.83 -1.67
N ALA A 334 -24.47 40.94 -1.74
CA ALA A 334 -23.79 42.23 -1.67
C ALA A 334 -24.18 43.17 -2.83
N MET A 335 -24.70 42.63 -3.93
CA MET A 335 -25.17 43.40 -5.09
C MET A 335 -26.56 44.03 -4.88
N GLU A 336 -27.27 43.63 -3.82
CA GLU A 336 -28.67 44.02 -3.54
C GLU A 336 -28.77 45.36 -2.78
N PHE A 337 -27.62 45.92 -2.36
CA PHE A 337 -27.56 47.05 -1.45
C PHE A 337 -27.13 48.34 -2.15
N ASP A 338 -27.93 49.40 -1.96
CA ASP A 338 -27.61 50.74 -2.43
C ASP A 338 -26.57 51.40 -1.50
N THR A 339 -25.46 51.84 -2.09
CA THR A 339 -24.41 52.54 -1.37
C THR A 339 -24.86 53.88 -0.79
N GLU A 340 -25.86 54.54 -1.38
CA GLU A 340 -26.42 55.79 -0.84
C GLU A 340 -27.20 55.55 0.46
N ASP A 341 -27.95 54.44 0.56
CA ASP A 341 -28.65 54.07 1.80
C ASP A 341 -27.64 53.74 2.90
N ILE A 342 -26.56 53.05 2.55
CA ILE A 342 -25.46 52.74 3.47
C ILE A 342 -24.81 54.04 3.97
N ASP A 343 -24.45 54.98 3.09
CA ASP A 343 -23.76 56.22 3.49
C ASP A 343 -24.59 57.11 4.44
N GLN A 344 -25.91 56.92 4.51
CA GLN A 344 -26.76 57.67 5.42
C GLN A 344 -26.71 57.20 6.89
N LEU A 345 -26.09 56.06 7.20
CA LEU A 345 -26.19 55.40 8.51
C LEU A 345 -24.85 55.39 9.25
N HIS A 346 -24.71 56.20 10.30
CA HIS A 346 -23.45 56.42 11.00
C HIS A 346 -23.57 56.50 12.53
N THR A 347 -24.75 56.77 13.07
CA THR A 347 -24.94 56.92 14.51
C THR A 347 -26.16 56.13 14.99
N VAL A 348 -26.24 55.90 16.29
CA VAL A 348 -27.32 55.12 16.91
C VAL A 348 -28.69 55.75 16.64
N GLU A 349 -28.78 57.07 16.50
CA GLU A 349 -30.03 57.78 16.16
C GLU A 349 -30.55 57.46 14.76
N ASP A 350 -29.71 56.93 13.86
CA ASP A 350 -30.07 56.63 12.49
C ASP A 350 -30.99 55.39 12.37
N VAL A 351 -31.23 54.66 13.46
CA VAL A 351 -32.23 53.58 13.49
C VAL A 351 -33.65 54.06 13.18
N GLU A 352 -33.93 55.35 13.36
CA GLU A 352 -35.23 55.96 13.02
C GLU A 352 -35.38 56.26 11.52
N LYS A 353 -34.30 56.15 10.74
CA LYS A 353 -34.32 56.44 9.31
C LYS A 353 -35.01 55.33 8.51
N PRO A 354 -35.77 55.66 7.46
CA PRO A 354 -36.37 54.64 6.60
C PRO A 354 -35.31 53.79 5.89
N GLU A 355 -34.14 54.36 5.59
CA GLU A 355 -33.01 53.64 4.99
C GLU A 355 -32.50 52.51 5.88
N PHE A 356 -32.46 52.70 7.21
CA PHE A 356 -32.06 51.66 8.15
C PHE A 356 -33.03 50.46 8.10
N MET A 357 -34.32 50.73 8.22
CA MET A 357 -35.34 49.67 8.17
C MET A 357 -35.36 48.95 6.82
N LYS A 358 -35.11 49.67 5.71
CA LYS A 358 -34.95 49.09 4.38
C LYS A 358 -33.80 48.07 4.35
N LEU A 359 -32.63 48.42 4.89
CA LEU A 359 -31.49 47.48 4.95
C LEU A 359 -31.81 46.27 5.83
N VAL A 360 -32.34 46.49 7.04
CA VAL A 360 -32.66 45.41 8.00
C VAL A 360 -33.66 44.42 7.41
N GLU A 361 -34.75 44.90 6.78
CA GLU A 361 -35.72 44.02 6.13
C GLU A 361 -35.08 43.21 5.00
N HIS A 362 -34.16 43.81 4.24
CA HIS A 362 -33.45 43.10 3.18
C HIS A 362 -32.53 42.00 3.73
N LEU A 363 -31.75 42.30 4.78
CA LEU A 363 -30.88 41.34 5.45
C LEU A 363 -31.68 40.17 6.03
N ARG A 364 -32.86 40.43 6.61
CA ARG A 364 -33.77 39.37 7.09
C ARG A 364 -34.27 38.47 5.97
N LEU A 365 -34.57 39.03 4.81
CA LEU A 365 -35.00 38.24 3.65
C LEU A 365 -33.87 37.32 3.18
N ILE A 366 -32.62 37.81 3.10
CA ILE A 366 -31.45 36.98 2.78
C ILE A 366 -31.31 35.83 3.79
N LYS A 367 -31.45 36.13 5.08
CA LYS A 367 -31.40 35.13 6.16
C LYS A 367 -32.51 34.09 6.07
N GLN A 368 -33.74 34.49 5.77
CA GLN A 368 -34.90 33.58 5.70
C GLN A 368 -34.89 32.67 4.45
N ARG A 369 -34.32 33.13 3.34
CA ARG A 369 -34.24 32.39 2.07
C ARG A 369 -33.18 31.28 2.09
N ASN A 370 -32.24 31.34 3.04
CA ASN A 370 -31.08 30.46 3.09
C ASN A 370 -31.01 29.71 4.41
N GLU A 371 -30.92 28.38 4.34
CA GLU A 371 -30.88 27.54 5.55
C GLU A 371 -29.57 27.69 6.34
N ASN A 372 -29.66 27.58 7.67
CA ASN A 372 -28.55 27.55 8.64
C ASN A 372 -27.70 28.83 8.73
N ILE A 373 -28.21 29.97 8.29
CA ILE A 373 -27.58 31.27 8.54
C ILE A 373 -27.88 31.72 9.98
N LEU A 374 -26.82 32.05 10.72
CA LEU A 374 -26.87 32.57 12.08
C LEU A 374 -27.08 34.09 12.08
N PHE A 375 -26.24 34.84 11.37
CA PHE A 375 -26.30 36.31 11.29
C PHE A 375 -26.14 36.79 9.84
N VAL A 376 -26.76 37.92 9.51
CA VAL A 376 -26.54 38.65 8.25
C VAL A 376 -26.50 40.14 8.57
N TYR A 377 -25.38 40.79 8.29
CA TYR A 377 -25.16 42.18 8.69
C TYR A 377 -24.24 42.90 7.72
N ILE A 378 -24.27 44.23 7.73
CA ILE A 378 -23.41 45.10 6.92
C ILE A 378 -22.53 45.91 7.85
N ASP A 379 -21.23 45.89 7.58
CA ASP A 379 -20.26 46.71 8.29
C ASP A 379 -19.42 47.54 7.31
N ARG A 380 -19.02 48.73 7.76
CA ARG A 380 -18.09 49.62 7.03
C ARG A 380 -16.72 49.64 7.71
N PRO A 381 -15.63 49.81 6.96
CA PRO A 381 -14.28 49.83 7.54
C PRO A 381 -13.99 51.15 8.28
N THR A 382 -13.43 51.08 9.50
CA THR A 382 -13.05 52.28 10.30
C THR A 382 -11.75 52.97 9.86
N GLY A 383 -11.12 52.48 8.77
CA GLY A 383 -9.84 52.95 8.25
C GLY A 383 -8.63 52.03 8.53
N MET A 384 -7.50 52.27 7.86
CA MET A 384 -6.34 51.36 7.84
C MET A 384 -5.35 51.50 9.02
N GLU A 385 -5.41 52.58 9.81
CA GLU A 385 -4.53 52.76 10.98
C GLU A 385 -4.92 51.89 12.17
N ASN A 386 -6.21 51.54 12.29
CA ASN A 386 -6.74 50.57 13.24
C ASN A 386 -7.87 49.78 12.53
N PRO A 387 -7.52 48.74 11.74
CA PRO A 387 -8.44 48.07 10.83
C PRO A 387 -9.49 47.30 11.61
N SER A 388 -10.63 47.92 11.81
CA SER A 388 -11.81 47.33 12.44
C SER A 388 -13.05 47.69 11.62
N TRP A 389 -14.18 47.18 12.08
CA TRP A 389 -15.48 47.30 11.47
C TRP A 389 -16.35 48.23 12.31
N GLU A 390 -17.20 49.00 11.63
CA GLU A 390 -18.26 49.82 12.21
C GLU A 390 -19.60 49.34 11.65
N VAL A 391 -20.54 49.07 12.54
CA VAL A 391 -21.84 48.49 12.20
C VAL A 391 -22.66 49.47 11.37
N VAL A 392 -23.31 48.96 10.32
CA VAL A 392 -24.30 49.69 9.52
C VAL A 392 -25.71 49.21 9.82
N ALA A 393 -25.95 47.90 9.67
CA ALA A 393 -27.26 47.29 9.88
C ALA A 393 -27.11 45.77 10.12
N ASP A 394 -28.04 45.20 10.87
CA ASP A 394 -28.07 43.77 11.21
C ASP A 394 -29.50 43.21 10.99
N ALA A 395 -29.61 42.01 10.41
CA ALA A 395 -30.89 41.30 10.23
C ALA A 395 -31.62 41.05 11.55
N ASP A 396 -30.89 40.76 12.62
CA ASP A 396 -31.46 40.42 13.92
C ASP A 396 -31.75 41.65 14.79
N TYR A 397 -31.80 42.85 14.17
CA TYR A 397 -32.21 44.08 14.85
C TYR A 397 -33.52 43.91 15.63
N GLY A 398 -33.55 44.49 16.82
CA GLY A 398 -34.64 44.57 17.77
C GLY A 398 -34.62 45.98 18.35
N THR A 399 -35.76 46.44 18.85
CA THR A 399 -35.77 47.77 19.48
C THR A 399 -34.83 47.76 20.70
N PRO A 400 -34.12 48.87 21.01
CA PRO A 400 -33.15 48.92 22.13
C PRO A 400 -33.69 48.48 23.50
N ASP A 401 -35.02 48.40 23.61
CA ASP A 401 -35.79 48.06 24.81
C ASP A 401 -36.53 46.70 24.69
N GLU A 402 -36.22 45.87 23.69
CA GLU A 402 -36.88 44.59 23.43
C GLU A 402 -36.18 43.45 24.19
N ASP A 403 -36.92 42.84 25.10
CA ASP A 403 -36.53 41.66 25.85
C ASP A 403 -36.68 40.43 24.95
N LEU A 404 -35.59 40.07 24.25
CA LEU A 404 -35.59 39.02 23.23
C LEU A 404 -35.90 37.63 23.79
N ASN A 405 -35.66 37.42 25.08
CA ASN A 405 -35.88 36.13 25.75
C ASN A 405 -37.12 36.12 26.67
N ASP A 406 -37.84 37.24 26.79
CA ASP A 406 -39.06 37.45 27.60
C ASP A 406 -38.84 37.20 29.13
N ASP A 407 -37.62 37.37 29.66
CA ASP A 407 -37.30 37.16 31.09
C ASP A 407 -37.47 38.41 31.99
N GLY A 408 -37.75 39.55 31.38
CA GLY A 408 -37.95 40.86 31.99
C GLY A 408 -36.66 41.64 32.24
N ILE A 409 -35.50 41.18 31.77
CA ILE A 409 -34.18 41.79 31.96
C ILE A 409 -33.50 41.91 30.59
N ILE A 410 -33.30 43.14 30.10
CA ILE A 410 -32.51 43.36 28.90
C ILE A 410 -31.02 43.20 29.25
N GLU A 411 -30.45 42.05 28.89
CA GLU A 411 -29.05 41.72 29.09
C GLU A 411 -28.16 42.33 27.99
N GLU A 412 -26.85 42.47 28.26
CA GLU A 412 -25.89 43.11 27.33
C GLU A 412 -25.74 42.36 26.00
N PHE A 413 -26.02 41.06 25.96
CA PHE A 413 -26.07 40.29 24.72
C PHE A 413 -27.35 40.53 23.90
N GLU A 414 -28.38 41.09 24.54
CA GLU A 414 -29.65 41.49 23.91
C GLU A 414 -29.60 42.94 23.41
N GLN A 415 -28.58 43.69 23.81
CA GLN A 415 -28.20 44.94 23.17
C GLN A 415 -27.54 44.63 21.83
N LEU A 416 -28.38 44.44 20.82
CA LEU A 416 -27.98 44.26 19.42
C LEU A 416 -27.06 45.38 18.95
N THR A 417 -26.23 45.07 17.96
CA THR A 417 -25.28 45.97 17.33
C THR A 417 -25.99 47.15 16.64
N MET A 418 -25.66 48.37 17.06
CA MET A 418 -26.30 49.61 16.58
C MET A 418 -25.45 50.31 15.50
N PRO A 419 -26.06 51.07 14.56
CA PRO A 419 -25.29 51.84 13.60
C PRO A 419 -24.25 52.75 14.26
N GLY A 420 -23.02 52.74 13.73
CA GLY A 420 -21.90 53.50 14.28
C GLY A 420 -21.15 52.82 15.44
N GLN A 421 -21.62 51.67 15.92
CA GLN A 421 -20.89 50.87 16.90
C GLN A 421 -19.62 50.29 16.27
N LYS A 422 -18.48 50.48 16.94
CA LYS A 422 -17.19 49.96 16.48
C LYS A 422 -16.84 48.67 17.18
N TYR A 423 -16.42 47.68 16.41
CA TYR A 423 -15.93 46.44 16.99
C TYR A 423 -14.60 46.67 17.73
N PRO A 424 -14.41 46.06 18.91
CA PRO A 424 -13.20 46.26 19.70
C PRO A 424 -11.99 45.51 19.12
N HIS A 425 -12.21 44.58 18.19
CA HIS A 425 -11.19 43.71 17.63
C HIS A 425 -10.82 44.12 16.20
N ALA A 426 -9.53 44.01 15.90
CA ALA A 426 -9.03 44.23 14.55
C ALA A 426 -9.25 42.96 13.72
N ASP A 427 -9.74 43.13 12.49
CA ASP A 427 -9.93 42.02 11.56
C ASP A 427 -8.66 41.82 10.70
N PRO A 428 -7.95 40.69 10.86
CA PRO A 428 -6.74 40.40 10.09
C PRO A 428 -6.99 40.26 8.58
N LEU A 429 -8.23 39.96 8.17
CA LEU A 429 -8.63 39.77 6.78
C LEU A 429 -9.26 41.02 6.16
N LEU A 430 -9.41 42.13 6.88
CA LEU A 430 -10.11 43.33 6.41
C LEU A 430 -9.73 43.76 5.00
N LYS A 431 -8.43 43.77 4.68
CA LYS A 431 -7.94 44.14 3.33
C LYS A 431 -8.43 43.15 2.25
N GLU A 432 -8.46 41.86 2.56
CA GLU A 432 -8.92 40.83 1.63
C GLU A 432 -10.44 40.88 1.46
N ARG A 433 -11.18 41.04 2.58
CA ARG A 433 -12.65 41.18 2.60
C ARG A 433 -13.14 42.38 1.79
N LEU A 434 -12.41 43.49 1.85
CA LEU A 434 -12.74 44.69 1.05
C LEU A 434 -12.44 44.52 -0.45
N GLN A 435 -11.69 43.50 -0.85
CA GLN A 435 -11.29 43.32 -2.26
C GLN A 435 -12.08 42.24 -2.97
N LYS A 436 -12.48 41.19 -2.24
CA LYS A 436 -13.16 40.02 -2.81
C LYS A 436 -13.94 39.26 -1.75
N PRO A 437 -14.89 38.41 -2.18
CA PRO A 437 -15.53 37.45 -1.30
C PRO A 437 -14.51 36.58 -0.57
N THR A 438 -14.76 36.36 0.72
CA THR A 438 -13.86 35.65 1.65
C THR A 438 -14.67 34.95 2.72
N ALA A 439 -14.11 33.91 3.33
CA ALA A 439 -14.71 33.25 4.47
C ALA A 439 -13.64 32.68 5.40
N GLU A 440 -13.91 32.68 6.71
CA GLU A 440 -13.07 32.08 7.75
C GLU A 440 -13.92 31.51 8.88
N PHE A 441 -13.42 30.48 9.58
CA PHE A 441 -14.03 30.02 10.82
C PHE A 441 -13.49 30.82 11.99
N LEU A 442 -14.37 31.57 12.65
CA LEU A 442 -14.04 32.41 13.80
C LEU A 442 -14.65 31.84 15.09
N LYS A 443 -14.07 32.30 16.20
CA LYS A 443 -14.61 32.04 17.53
C LYS A 443 -14.44 33.28 18.40
N ASP A 444 -15.54 33.82 18.86
CA ASP A 444 -15.59 35.04 19.67
C ASP A 444 -16.62 34.90 20.83
N GLU A 445 -17.18 36.03 21.28
CA GLU A 445 -18.20 36.09 22.32
C GLU A 445 -19.59 35.62 21.87
N TRP A 446 -19.87 35.65 20.56
CA TRP A 446 -21.14 35.26 19.95
C TRP A 446 -21.18 33.78 19.53
N GLY A 447 -20.02 33.10 19.47
CA GLY A 447 -19.96 31.65 19.35
C GLY A 447 -18.81 31.14 18.48
N GLU A 448 -18.99 29.97 17.88
CA GLU A 448 -18.10 29.41 16.86
C GLU A 448 -18.91 29.31 15.56
N TYR A 449 -18.53 30.07 14.53
CA TYR A 449 -19.26 30.15 13.26
C TYR A 449 -18.30 30.31 12.07
N CYS A 450 -18.83 30.08 10.88
CA CYS A 450 -18.19 30.41 9.61
C CYS A 450 -18.62 31.82 9.23
N ASP A 451 -17.70 32.77 9.33
CA ASP A 451 -17.90 34.16 8.92
C ASP A 451 -17.48 34.31 7.46
N ALA A 452 -18.46 34.55 6.59
CA ALA A 452 -18.23 34.85 5.19
C ALA A 452 -18.63 36.29 4.88
N SER A 453 -17.85 36.97 4.04
CA SER A 453 -18.15 38.34 3.64
C SER A 453 -17.88 38.60 2.18
N ALA A 454 -18.59 39.58 1.62
CA ALA A 454 -18.33 40.12 0.30
C ALA A 454 -18.36 41.65 0.30
N PRO A 455 -17.47 42.30 -0.48
CA PRO A 455 -17.43 43.75 -0.59
C PRO A 455 -18.66 44.28 -1.34
N ILE A 456 -19.20 45.39 -0.84
CA ILE A 456 -20.22 46.19 -1.50
C ILE A 456 -19.51 47.35 -2.21
N PHE A 457 -19.68 47.44 -3.53
CA PHE A 457 -18.99 48.40 -4.37
C PHE A 457 -19.91 49.58 -4.74
N ASP A 458 -19.35 50.79 -4.77
CA ASP A 458 -20.00 51.95 -5.39
C ASP A 458 -19.94 51.88 -6.93
N THR A 459 -20.57 52.85 -7.59
CA THR A 459 -20.59 52.96 -9.06
C THR A 459 -19.22 53.20 -9.69
N GLU A 460 -18.22 53.62 -8.91
CA GLU A 460 -16.83 53.81 -9.34
C GLU A 460 -15.97 52.54 -9.12
N GLY A 461 -16.52 51.51 -8.47
CA GLY A 461 -15.86 50.26 -8.12
C GLY A 461 -15.04 50.32 -6.82
N ASN A 462 -15.24 51.34 -5.98
CA ASN A 462 -14.64 51.41 -4.66
C ASN A 462 -15.51 50.68 -3.64
N THR A 463 -14.88 49.97 -2.71
CA THR A 463 -15.59 49.28 -1.63
C THR A 463 -16.03 50.25 -0.55
N VAL A 464 -17.33 50.33 -0.29
CA VAL A 464 -17.92 51.21 0.75
C VAL A 464 -18.20 50.48 2.06
N ALA A 465 -18.57 49.20 1.97
CA ALA A 465 -18.91 48.34 3.09
C ALA A 465 -18.66 46.87 2.70
N ALA A 466 -18.87 45.95 3.63
CA ALA A 466 -18.95 44.52 3.34
C ALA A 466 -20.22 43.94 3.94
N LEU A 467 -20.87 43.06 3.19
CA LEU A 467 -21.95 42.21 3.68
C LEU A 467 -21.34 40.97 4.30
N PHE A 468 -21.79 40.63 5.51
CA PHE A 468 -21.39 39.46 6.27
C PHE A 468 -22.55 38.46 6.36
N VAL A 469 -22.22 37.18 6.23
CA VAL A 469 -23.13 36.04 6.30
C VAL A 469 -22.47 34.98 7.15
N ASP A 470 -22.95 34.85 8.39
CA ASP A 470 -22.42 33.91 9.36
C ASP A 470 -23.22 32.62 9.37
N VAL A 471 -22.54 31.48 9.32
CA VAL A 471 -23.16 30.15 9.32
C VAL A 471 -22.70 29.35 10.53
N ASP A 472 -23.64 28.69 11.22
CA ASP A 472 -23.34 27.90 12.42
C ASP A 472 -22.37 26.74 12.13
N THR A 473 -21.30 26.62 12.92
CA THR A 473 -20.35 25.50 12.80
C THR A 473 -20.93 24.12 13.11
N GLN A 474 -22.09 24.06 13.76
CA GLN A 474 -22.82 22.83 14.01
C GLN A 474 -23.19 22.12 12.69
N GLU A 475 -23.43 22.87 11.61
CA GLU A 475 -23.67 22.32 10.28
C GLU A 475 -22.49 21.46 9.80
N VAL A 476 -21.25 21.93 9.98
CA VAL A 476 -20.03 21.16 9.63
C VAL A 476 -19.97 19.85 10.41
N ARG A 477 -20.32 19.88 11.70
CA ARG A 477 -20.29 18.70 12.57
C ARG A 477 -21.36 17.69 12.16
N ASP A 478 -22.56 18.15 11.83
CA ASP A 478 -23.67 17.31 11.43
C ASP A 478 -23.42 16.65 10.07
N LEU A 479 -22.92 17.41 9.08
CA LEU A 479 -22.47 16.88 7.79
C LEU A 479 -21.36 15.81 7.96
N THR A 480 -20.40 16.06 8.85
CA THR A 480 -19.31 15.12 9.15
C THR A 480 -19.85 13.85 9.81
N ARG A 481 -20.76 13.99 10.78
CA ARG A 481 -21.38 12.88 11.50
C ARG A 481 -22.23 12.02 10.57
N GLN A 482 -22.99 12.64 9.67
CA GLN A 482 -23.79 11.95 8.66
C GLN A 482 -22.90 11.14 7.71
N SER A 483 -21.81 11.74 7.23
CA SER A 483 -20.81 11.08 6.39
C SER A 483 -20.15 9.88 7.07
N PHE A 484 -19.91 9.95 8.39
CA PHE A 484 -19.26 8.87 9.16
C PHE A 484 -20.22 7.84 9.76
N LYS A 485 -21.54 8.03 9.63
CA LYS A 485 -22.53 7.07 10.14
C LYS A 485 -22.33 5.67 9.56
N VAL A 486 -21.99 5.58 8.27
CA VAL A 486 -21.65 4.33 7.57
C VAL A 486 -20.35 3.72 8.10
N ALA A 487 -19.35 4.56 8.41
CA ALA A 487 -18.11 4.12 9.02
C ALA A 487 -18.34 3.52 10.42
N TYR A 488 -19.25 4.06 11.22
CA TYR A 488 -19.62 3.46 12.51
C TYR A 488 -20.24 2.09 12.36
N TYR A 489 -21.09 1.86 11.35
CA TYR A 489 -21.57 0.51 11.04
C TYR A 489 -20.44 -0.40 10.58
N PHE A 490 -19.53 0.07 9.73
CA PHE A 490 -18.34 -0.69 9.36
C PHE A 490 -17.50 -1.06 10.59
N PHE A 491 -17.24 -0.13 11.51
CA PHE A 491 -16.54 -0.43 12.75
C PHE A 491 -17.33 -1.38 13.63
N GLY A 492 -18.65 -1.21 13.74
CA GLY A 492 -19.52 -2.15 14.44
C GLY A 492 -19.41 -3.56 13.89
N PHE A 493 -19.47 -3.73 12.56
CA PHE A 493 -19.29 -5.01 11.89
C PHE A 493 -17.86 -5.52 11.93
N PHE A 494 -16.86 -4.64 11.91
CA PHE A 494 -15.45 -5.00 12.01
C PHE A 494 -15.10 -5.44 13.43
N PHE A 495 -15.58 -4.74 14.45
CA PHE A 495 -15.48 -5.13 15.85
C PHE A 495 -16.28 -6.40 16.10
N LEU A 496 -17.50 -6.53 15.56
CA LEU A 496 -18.26 -7.77 15.62
C LEU A 496 -17.51 -8.90 14.91
N PHE A 497 -16.87 -8.66 13.77
CA PHE A 497 -16.03 -9.63 13.07
C PHE A 497 -14.81 -9.99 13.91
N VAL A 498 -14.12 -9.02 14.53
CA VAL A 498 -13.01 -9.26 15.45
C VAL A 498 -13.47 -10.04 16.67
N LEU A 499 -14.64 -9.73 17.25
CA LEU A 499 -15.25 -10.41 18.39
C LEU A 499 -15.71 -11.83 18.02
N ILE A 500 -16.37 -12.01 16.87
CA ILE A 500 -16.72 -13.33 16.30
C ILE A 500 -15.44 -14.12 16.02
N ARG A 501 -14.37 -13.48 15.55
CA ARG A 501 -13.08 -14.13 15.28
C ARG A 501 -12.35 -14.49 16.58
N LEU A 502 -12.44 -13.64 17.61
CA LEU A 502 -11.95 -13.91 18.96
C LEU A 502 -12.79 -15.01 19.63
N ALA A 503 -14.10 -15.08 19.36
CA ALA A 503 -15.01 -16.13 19.84
C ALA A 503 -14.88 -17.44 19.02
N ALA A 504 -14.51 -17.35 17.74
CA ALA A 504 -14.19 -18.46 16.84
C ALA A 504 -12.86 -19.14 17.17
N PHE A 505 -12.23 -18.77 18.29
CA PHE A 505 -11.28 -19.62 19.01
C PHE A 505 -11.86 -20.99 19.43
N ASN A 506 -13.17 -21.22 19.23
CA ASN A 506 -13.75 -22.57 19.24
C ASN A 506 -13.83 -23.21 17.82
N ARG A 507 -12.96 -24.21 17.69
CA ARG A 507 -12.77 -25.40 16.80
C ARG A 507 -13.39 -25.53 15.38
N PRO A 508 -14.69 -25.36 15.03
CA PRO A 508 -15.17 -25.90 13.74
C PRO A 508 -14.97 -24.99 12.50
N LEU A 509 -14.97 -23.66 12.65
CA LEU A 509 -15.01 -22.73 11.50
C LEU A 509 -13.64 -22.59 10.78
N PHE A 510 -12.56 -22.80 11.53
CA PHE A 510 -11.18 -22.61 11.09
C PHE A 510 -10.69 -23.72 10.14
N PHE A 511 -11.16 -24.97 10.34
CA PHE A 511 -10.88 -26.11 9.46
C PHE A 511 -11.45 -25.93 8.06
N TRP A 512 -12.61 -25.29 7.96
CA TRP A 512 -13.25 -24.95 6.69
C TRP A 512 -12.44 -23.92 5.89
N LEU A 513 -11.92 -22.89 6.56
CA LEU A 513 -11.11 -21.83 5.94
C LEU A 513 -9.74 -22.32 5.44
N LEU A 514 -9.03 -23.15 6.21
CA LEU A 514 -7.72 -23.72 5.82
C LEU A 514 -7.80 -24.75 4.68
N ARG A 515 -8.90 -25.51 4.60
CA ARG A 515 -9.14 -26.45 3.48
C ARG A 515 -9.48 -25.70 2.19
N CYS A 516 -10.15 -24.55 2.30
CA CYS A 516 -10.38 -23.63 1.19
C CYS A 516 -9.07 -23.03 0.65
N LEU A 517 -8.14 -22.63 1.55
CA LEU A 517 -6.82 -22.05 1.27
C LEU A 517 -5.86 -22.91 0.40
N ARG A 518 -6.21 -24.17 0.13
CA ARG A 518 -5.39 -25.12 -0.65
C ARG A 518 -5.99 -25.49 -2.01
N SER A 519 -7.17 -24.95 -2.36
CA SER A 519 -7.93 -25.35 -3.55
C SER A 519 -8.09 -24.21 -4.56
N ARG A 520 -8.57 -24.50 -5.78
CA ARG A 520 -8.99 -23.46 -6.76
C ARG A 520 -9.98 -22.43 -6.16
N LYS A 521 -10.60 -22.76 -5.02
CA LYS A 521 -11.48 -21.86 -4.27
C LYS A 521 -10.76 -20.67 -3.62
N VAL A 522 -9.43 -20.68 -3.49
CA VAL A 522 -8.68 -19.48 -3.03
C VAL A 522 -8.69 -18.39 -4.09
N LEU A 523 -8.51 -18.77 -5.34
CA LEU A 523 -8.60 -17.82 -6.46
C LEU A 523 -10.01 -17.26 -6.56
N THR A 524 -11.04 -18.06 -6.26
CA THR A 524 -12.40 -17.54 -6.17
C THR A 524 -12.55 -16.62 -4.96
N VAL A 525 -12.01 -16.94 -3.77
CA VAL A 525 -12.09 -16.05 -2.59
C VAL A 525 -11.33 -14.75 -2.80
N ILE A 526 -10.11 -14.76 -3.35
CA ILE A 526 -9.33 -13.55 -3.67
C ILE A 526 -10.04 -12.76 -4.77
N GLY A 527 -10.54 -13.44 -5.81
CA GLY A 527 -11.35 -12.82 -6.84
C GLY A 527 -12.62 -12.19 -6.27
N SER A 528 -13.28 -12.85 -5.31
CA SER A 528 -14.44 -12.33 -4.58
C SER A 528 -14.06 -11.14 -3.71
N CYS A 529 -12.94 -11.18 -2.97
CA CYS A 529 -12.47 -10.06 -2.16
C CYS A 529 -12.08 -8.86 -3.04
N ALA A 530 -11.44 -9.09 -4.19
CA ALA A 530 -11.13 -8.04 -5.15
C ALA A 530 -12.41 -7.47 -5.78
N LEU A 531 -13.39 -8.30 -6.11
CA LEU A 531 -14.72 -7.88 -6.58
C LEU A 531 -15.48 -7.10 -5.51
N VAL A 532 -15.41 -7.50 -4.24
CA VAL A 532 -16.01 -6.77 -3.12
C VAL A 532 -15.29 -5.45 -2.92
N ALA A 533 -13.96 -5.41 -2.96
CA ALA A 533 -13.20 -4.17 -2.86
C ALA A 533 -13.53 -3.21 -4.01
N LEU A 534 -13.61 -3.71 -5.25
CA LEU A 534 -14.07 -2.94 -6.41
C LEU A 534 -15.52 -2.46 -6.24
N GLY A 535 -16.41 -3.31 -5.76
CA GLY A 535 -17.81 -2.96 -5.47
C GLY A 535 -17.95 -1.91 -4.38
N VAL A 536 -17.17 -2.00 -3.31
CA VAL A 536 -17.10 -0.99 -2.24
C VAL A 536 -16.52 0.31 -2.77
N THR A 537 -15.45 0.25 -3.57
CA THR A 537 -14.84 1.44 -4.18
C THR A 537 -15.82 2.14 -5.12
N TYR A 538 -16.51 1.36 -5.95
CA TYR A 538 -17.56 1.87 -6.83
C TYR A 538 -18.73 2.44 -6.03
N GLY A 539 -19.18 1.76 -4.97
CA GLY A 539 -20.22 2.25 -4.07
C GLY A 539 -19.83 3.54 -3.37
N MET A 540 -18.59 3.67 -2.90
CA MET A 540 -18.04 4.90 -2.35
C MET A 540 -17.98 6.01 -3.40
N TYR A 541 -17.54 5.71 -4.62
CA TYR A 541 -17.52 6.69 -5.70
C TYR A 541 -18.94 7.18 -6.03
N ARG A 542 -19.93 6.28 -6.11
CA ARG A 542 -21.34 6.64 -6.32
C ARG A 542 -21.91 7.45 -5.16
N TYR A 543 -21.52 7.14 -3.93
CA TYR A 543 -21.89 7.91 -2.75
C TYR A 543 -21.27 9.31 -2.76
N THR A 544 -19.97 9.43 -3.07
CA THR A 544 -19.30 10.72 -3.25
C THR A 544 -19.96 11.54 -4.35
N LEU A 545 -20.32 10.91 -5.47
CA LEU A 545 -21.02 11.58 -6.57
C LEU A 545 -22.36 12.17 -6.11
N GLY A 546 -23.15 11.41 -5.35
CA GLY A 546 -24.40 11.93 -4.77
C GLY A 546 -24.17 13.08 -3.78
N LEU A 547 -23.17 12.95 -2.90
CA LEU A 547 -22.81 14.03 -1.97
C LEU A 547 -22.35 15.30 -2.68
N MET A 548 -21.57 15.18 -3.75
CA MET A 548 -21.11 16.35 -4.52
C MET A 548 -22.26 16.99 -5.29
N GLN A 549 -23.21 16.19 -5.78
CA GLN A 549 -24.41 16.73 -6.44
C GLN A 549 -25.25 17.55 -5.46
N GLU A 550 -25.40 17.07 -4.22
CA GLU A 550 -26.09 17.80 -3.15
C GLU A 550 -25.31 19.05 -2.71
N GLU A 551 -23.98 18.96 -2.52
CA GLU A 551 -23.10 20.07 -2.14
C GLU A 551 -23.12 21.21 -3.17
N ILE A 552 -22.83 20.89 -4.43
CA ILE A 552 -22.78 21.87 -5.51
C ILE A 552 -24.18 22.39 -5.79
N GLY A 553 -25.19 21.51 -5.79
CA GLY A 553 -26.57 21.88 -5.97
C GLY A 553 -27.04 22.93 -4.96
N GLN A 554 -26.80 22.69 -3.66
CA GLN A 554 -27.16 23.65 -2.61
C GLN A 554 -26.47 25.02 -2.80
N ARG A 555 -25.22 25.03 -3.26
CA ARG A 555 -24.50 26.28 -3.57
C ARG A 555 -25.18 27.02 -4.73
N LEU A 556 -25.45 26.34 -5.85
CA LEU A 556 -26.14 26.93 -7.01
C LEU A 556 -27.55 27.42 -6.65
N MET A 557 -28.27 26.66 -5.83
CA MET A 557 -29.61 27.02 -5.36
C MET A 557 -29.57 28.28 -4.48
N ALA A 558 -28.59 28.40 -3.60
CA ALA A 558 -28.40 29.60 -2.78
C ALA A 558 -28.12 30.84 -3.65
N ILE A 559 -27.30 30.69 -4.70
CA ILE A 559 -27.04 31.77 -5.67
C ILE A 559 -28.34 32.15 -6.38
N ALA A 560 -29.08 31.18 -6.92
CA ALA A 560 -30.35 31.45 -7.62
C ALA A 560 -31.39 32.10 -6.69
N ALA A 561 -31.54 31.59 -5.46
CA ALA A 561 -32.50 32.09 -4.47
C ALA A 561 -32.21 33.53 -4.01
N THR A 562 -30.92 33.89 -4.00
CA THR A 562 -30.45 35.23 -3.64
C THR A 562 -30.57 36.17 -4.83
N ALA A 563 -30.23 35.73 -6.04
CA ALA A 563 -30.28 36.57 -7.24
C ALA A 563 -31.66 36.76 -7.87
N ALA A 564 -32.62 35.83 -7.68
CA ALA A 564 -33.93 35.92 -8.34
C ALA A 564 -34.76 37.18 -7.97
N PRO A 565 -34.78 37.64 -6.71
CA PRO A 565 -35.48 38.87 -6.30
C PRO A 565 -34.91 40.16 -6.89
N GLU A 566 -33.66 40.14 -7.36
CA GLU A 566 -33.00 41.29 -8.00
C GLU A 566 -33.48 41.54 -9.44
N ILE A 567 -34.30 40.64 -9.97
CA ILE A 567 -34.86 40.74 -11.32
C ILE A 567 -36.26 41.32 -11.22
N ASP A 568 -36.45 42.50 -11.80
CA ASP A 568 -37.76 43.14 -11.90
C ASP A 568 -38.70 42.33 -12.80
N ALA A 569 -39.84 41.92 -12.26
CA ALA A 569 -40.87 41.19 -12.99
C ALA A 569 -41.51 42.00 -14.13
N GLU A 570 -41.61 43.33 -13.99
CA GLU A 570 -42.12 44.21 -15.04
C GLU A 570 -41.17 44.25 -16.24
N ASP A 571 -39.86 44.23 -16.00
CA ASP A 571 -38.85 44.12 -17.06
C ASP A 571 -39.06 42.82 -17.85
N LEU A 572 -39.36 41.71 -17.18
CA LEU A 572 -39.60 40.43 -17.85
C LEU A 572 -40.89 40.44 -18.68
N ASP A 573 -41.95 41.13 -18.27
CA ASP A 573 -43.22 41.21 -19.01
C ASP A 573 -43.04 41.89 -20.39
N ALA A 574 -42.04 42.77 -20.53
CA ALA A 574 -41.72 43.42 -21.79
C ALA A 574 -40.98 42.53 -22.81
N LEU A 575 -40.47 41.36 -22.41
CA LEU A 575 -39.53 40.55 -23.18
C LEU A 575 -40.19 39.31 -23.78
N HIS A 576 -40.50 39.36 -25.09
CA HIS A 576 -41.21 38.27 -25.78
C HIS A 576 -40.68 37.96 -27.20
N MET A 577 -39.72 38.73 -27.70
CA MET A 577 -39.16 38.50 -29.03
C MET A 577 -37.72 39.02 -29.17
N ALA A 578 -36.99 38.49 -30.14
CA ALA A 578 -35.58 38.84 -30.41
C ALA A 578 -35.28 40.35 -30.54
N LYS A 579 -36.23 41.16 -31.05
CA LYS A 579 -36.03 42.62 -31.16
C LYS A 579 -35.92 43.28 -29.78
N ASP A 580 -36.50 42.68 -28.75
CA ASP A 580 -36.57 43.22 -27.39
C ASP A 580 -35.20 43.19 -26.72
N MET A 581 -34.24 42.42 -27.25
CA MET A 581 -32.85 42.45 -26.79
C MET A 581 -32.22 43.85 -26.87
N LYS A 582 -32.77 44.76 -27.68
CA LYS A 582 -32.30 46.15 -27.81
C LYS A 582 -32.94 47.13 -26.82
N THR A 583 -33.90 46.66 -26.03
CA THR A 583 -34.64 47.49 -25.07
C THR A 583 -33.85 47.68 -23.79
N GLU A 584 -34.17 48.74 -23.03
CA GLU A 584 -33.48 49.02 -21.77
C GLU A 584 -33.81 47.94 -20.72
N GLU A 585 -35.03 47.41 -20.77
CA GLU A 585 -35.53 46.29 -19.96
C GLU A 585 -34.62 45.06 -20.11
N TYR A 586 -34.36 44.64 -21.35
CA TYR A 586 -33.45 43.51 -21.60
C TYR A 586 -32.01 43.81 -21.12
N GLN A 587 -31.51 45.02 -21.33
CA GLN A 587 -30.14 45.37 -20.93
C GLN A 587 -29.98 45.45 -19.41
N ARG A 588 -31.05 45.74 -18.65
CA ARG A 588 -31.05 45.62 -17.18
C ARG A 588 -30.94 44.15 -16.75
N VAL A 589 -31.83 43.30 -17.27
CA VAL A 589 -31.84 41.85 -16.96
C VAL A 589 -30.51 41.19 -17.36
N PHE A 590 -30.03 41.46 -18.58
CA PHE A 590 -28.77 40.91 -19.10
C PHE A 590 -27.57 41.28 -18.22
N ARG A 591 -27.48 42.53 -17.75
CA ARG A 591 -26.42 42.96 -16.82
C ARG A 591 -26.48 42.21 -15.50
N LYS A 592 -27.67 42.09 -14.90
CA LYS A 592 -27.83 41.39 -13.62
C LYS A 592 -27.42 39.91 -13.73
N LEU A 593 -27.81 39.22 -14.81
CA LEU A 593 -27.38 37.83 -15.04
C LEU A 593 -25.85 37.71 -15.17
N ASN A 594 -25.20 38.64 -15.87
CA ASN A 594 -23.74 38.66 -16.00
C ASN A 594 -23.03 38.99 -14.68
N GLU A 595 -23.59 39.87 -13.86
CA GLU A 595 -23.07 40.18 -12.53
C GLU A 595 -23.10 38.94 -11.62
N VAL A 596 -24.21 38.19 -11.64
CA VAL A 596 -24.34 36.92 -10.91
C VAL A 596 -23.26 35.91 -11.34
N LYS A 597 -23.00 35.76 -12.65
CA LYS A 597 -21.93 34.91 -13.18
C LYS A 597 -20.55 35.41 -12.75
N ALA A 598 -20.29 36.71 -12.83
CA ALA A 598 -18.97 37.29 -12.54
C ALA A 598 -18.58 37.16 -11.05
N GLN A 599 -19.54 37.19 -10.14
CA GLN A 599 -19.30 37.09 -8.69
C GLN A 599 -19.17 35.65 -8.19
N ASN A 600 -19.50 34.65 -9.01
CA ASN A 600 -19.57 33.25 -8.58
C ASN A 600 -18.76 32.35 -9.51
N GLU A 601 -17.77 31.65 -8.93
CA GLU A 601 -16.92 30.72 -9.70
C GLU A 601 -17.70 29.48 -10.20
N ASN A 602 -17.37 29.05 -11.41
CA ASN A 602 -17.85 27.81 -12.04
C ASN A 602 -19.37 27.78 -12.25
N ILE A 603 -19.94 28.93 -12.63
CA ILE A 603 -21.25 29.02 -13.27
C ILE A 603 -21.03 29.05 -14.78
N MET A 604 -21.61 28.08 -15.49
CA MET A 604 -21.57 28.04 -16.95
C MET A 604 -22.67 28.95 -17.52
N TRP A 605 -23.92 28.76 -17.12
CA TRP A 605 -25.07 29.52 -17.63
C TRP A 605 -25.87 30.18 -16.50
N ALA A 606 -26.40 31.37 -16.77
CA ALA A 606 -27.40 32.04 -15.94
C ALA A 606 -28.48 32.60 -16.87
N TYR A 607 -29.72 32.16 -16.71
CA TYR A 607 -30.79 32.47 -17.64
C TYR A 607 -32.16 32.45 -16.98
N ILE A 608 -33.14 33.03 -17.66
CA ILE A 608 -34.51 33.18 -17.19
C ILE A 608 -35.47 32.52 -18.15
N LEU A 609 -36.32 31.66 -17.58
CA LEU A 609 -37.41 30.99 -18.28
C LEU A 609 -38.73 31.36 -17.64
N ARG A 610 -39.78 31.54 -18.45
CA ARG A 610 -41.15 31.66 -17.96
C ARG A 610 -42.01 30.47 -18.36
N PRO A 611 -42.96 30.06 -17.51
CA PRO A 611 -43.86 28.96 -17.85
C PRO A 611 -44.81 29.38 -18.99
N THR A 612 -45.18 28.42 -19.83
CA THR A 612 -46.26 28.60 -20.80
C THR A 612 -47.53 27.87 -20.36
N GLU A 613 -48.65 28.08 -21.05
CA GLU A 613 -49.88 27.31 -20.80
C GLU A 613 -49.72 25.82 -21.14
N GLU A 614 -48.70 25.47 -21.94
CA GLU A 614 -48.42 24.10 -22.35
C GLU A 614 -47.46 23.43 -21.37
N LYS A 615 -47.81 22.22 -20.91
CA LYS A 615 -47.00 21.46 -19.96
C LYS A 615 -45.61 21.16 -20.52
N ASP A 616 -44.57 21.33 -19.69
CA ASP A 616 -43.16 21.07 -20.01
C ASP A 616 -42.60 21.96 -21.14
N ILE A 617 -43.34 23.00 -21.53
CA ILE A 617 -42.90 24.03 -22.48
C ILE A 617 -42.67 25.34 -21.72
N TRP A 618 -41.45 25.84 -21.85
CA TRP A 618 -40.98 27.08 -21.27
C TRP A 618 -40.70 28.09 -22.38
N GLU A 619 -40.74 29.37 -22.06
CA GLU A 619 -40.35 30.45 -22.95
C GLU A 619 -39.09 31.11 -22.41
N TRP A 620 -38.08 31.27 -23.29
CA TRP A 620 -36.86 32.01 -22.97
C TRP A 620 -37.17 33.50 -22.82
N VAL A 621 -36.69 34.09 -21.73
CA VAL A 621 -36.88 35.51 -21.42
C VAL A 621 -35.57 36.26 -21.58
N ALA A 622 -34.50 35.76 -20.95
CA ALA A 622 -33.16 36.35 -21.03
C ALA A 622 -32.10 35.28 -20.76
N ASP A 623 -30.90 35.53 -21.24
CA ASP A 623 -29.74 34.65 -21.09
C ASP A 623 -28.49 35.53 -20.92
N ALA A 624 -27.57 35.15 -20.04
CA ALA A 624 -26.38 35.94 -19.73
C ALA A 624 -25.41 36.05 -20.92
N ASP A 625 -25.51 35.16 -21.89
CA ASP A 625 -24.52 35.03 -22.97
C ASP A 625 -25.10 35.42 -24.34
N SER A 626 -26.41 35.65 -24.41
CA SER A 626 -27.10 36.09 -25.61
C SER A 626 -27.38 37.60 -25.55
N ASN A 627 -26.91 38.37 -26.54
CA ASN A 627 -27.25 39.80 -26.65
C ASN A 627 -27.26 40.25 -28.12
N PHE A 628 -27.97 41.33 -28.45
CA PHE A 628 -28.08 41.83 -29.84
C PHE A 628 -26.73 42.26 -30.46
N ASN A 629 -25.75 42.54 -29.61
CA ASN A 629 -24.39 42.93 -29.98
C ASN A 629 -23.39 41.77 -29.94
N ILE A 630 -23.82 40.57 -29.53
CA ILE A 630 -23.02 39.34 -29.54
C ILE A 630 -23.41 38.54 -30.78
N PRO A 631 -22.46 38.20 -31.68
CA PRO A 631 -22.77 37.40 -32.86
C PRO A 631 -23.22 35.98 -32.45
N PHE A 632 -24.36 35.53 -32.99
CA PHE A 632 -24.98 34.23 -32.68
C PHE A 632 -24.15 33.00 -33.07
N SER A 633 -23.02 33.13 -33.77
CA SER A 633 -22.33 31.98 -34.40
C SER A 633 -20.79 32.06 -34.38
N ASP A 634 -20.18 32.90 -33.54
CA ASP A 634 -18.72 33.10 -33.55
C ASP A 634 -18.04 32.74 -32.21
N ILE A 635 -18.80 32.31 -31.21
CA ILE A 635 -18.32 31.98 -29.86
C ILE A 635 -18.60 30.51 -29.61
N ASP A 636 -17.54 29.75 -29.33
CA ASP A 636 -17.60 28.34 -28.89
C ASP A 636 -17.97 28.33 -27.40
N TYR A 637 -19.26 28.21 -27.13
CA TYR A 637 -19.88 28.38 -25.82
C TYR A 637 -19.66 27.15 -24.93
N ASN A 638 -19.72 25.96 -25.52
CA ASN A 638 -19.48 24.69 -24.84
C ASN A 638 -17.98 24.31 -24.78
N GLN A 639 -17.10 25.12 -25.38
CA GLN A 639 -15.65 24.95 -25.41
C GLN A 639 -15.18 23.64 -26.07
N ASP A 640 -15.99 23.05 -26.95
CA ASP A 640 -15.68 21.79 -27.64
C ASP A 640 -14.81 21.98 -28.90
N SER A 641 -14.47 23.24 -29.21
CA SER A 641 -13.72 23.68 -30.40
C SER A 641 -14.45 23.48 -31.73
N ILE A 642 -15.77 23.30 -31.69
CA ILE A 642 -16.69 23.23 -32.82
C ILE A 642 -17.70 24.37 -32.64
N ILE A 643 -18.10 24.99 -33.75
CA ILE A 643 -19.21 25.97 -33.74
C ILE A 643 -20.38 25.30 -34.46
N ASP A 644 -21.43 24.96 -33.72
CA ASP A 644 -22.65 24.35 -34.26
C ASP A 644 -23.94 24.89 -33.62
N GLU A 645 -25.06 24.20 -33.77
CA GLU A 645 -26.37 24.60 -33.22
C GLU A 645 -26.36 24.71 -31.69
N GLN A 646 -25.37 24.10 -31.02
CA GLN A 646 -25.16 24.17 -29.57
C GLN A 646 -24.52 25.50 -29.14
N ASP A 647 -24.05 26.32 -30.08
CA ASP A 647 -23.44 27.63 -29.86
C ASP A 647 -24.35 28.80 -30.27
N GLU A 648 -25.56 28.50 -30.75
CA GLU A 648 -26.51 29.55 -31.13
C GLU A 648 -27.10 30.22 -29.88
N GLY A 649 -26.86 31.52 -29.76
CA GLY A 649 -27.48 32.37 -28.74
C GLY A 649 -29.02 32.33 -28.81
N ILE A 650 -29.68 32.49 -27.66
CA ILE A 650 -31.12 32.38 -27.53
C ILE A 650 -31.76 33.75 -27.36
N SER A 651 -32.83 33.99 -28.10
CA SER A 651 -33.60 35.22 -28.03
C SER A 651 -34.83 35.10 -27.12
N PRO A 652 -35.34 36.21 -26.57
CA PRO A 652 -36.65 36.23 -25.92
C PRO A 652 -37.75 35.66 -26.82
N GLY A 653 -38.72 34.94 -26.25
CA GLY A 653 -39.87 34.36 -26.96
C GLY A 653 -39.62 32.99 -27.60
N VAL A 654 -38.40 32.47 -27.53
CA VAL A 654 -38.10 31.11 -28.04
C VAL A 654 -38.74 30.09 -27.10
N ARG A 655 -39.51 29.15 -27.66
CA ARG A 655 -40.11 28.05 -26.91
C ARG A 655 -39.11 26.92 -26.72
N TYR A 656 -38.99 26.44 -25.50
CA TYR A 656 -38.12 25.35 -25.10
C TYR A 656 -38.95 24.22 -24.48
N PHE A 657 -38.79 23.02 -25.01
CA PHE A 657 -39.44 21.83 -24.49
C PHE A 657 -38.47 21.09 -23.56
N SER A 658 -38.74 21.11 -22.26
CA SER A 658 -37.85 20.49 -21.26
C SER A 658 -38.04 18.98 -21.13
N GLU A 659 -39.02 18.41 -21.86
CA GLU A 659 -39.42 17.01 -21.80
C GLU A 659 -39.74 16.50 -20.38
N GLY A 660 -40.06 17.41 -19.45
CA GLY A 660 -40.25 17.10 -18.03
C GLY A 660 -38.97 16.61 -17.33
N ARG A 661 -37.80 16.78 -17.96
CA ARG A 661 -36.49 16.38 -17.42
C ARG A 661 -35.76 17.53 -16.70
N LYS A 662 -36.09 18.77 -17.04
CA LYS A 662 -35.52 20.02 -16.52
C LYS A 662 -36.66 21.00 -16.17
N TYR A 663 -36.48 21.82 -15.13
CA TYR A 663 -37.44 22.83 -14.69
C TYR A 663 -38.81 22.26 -14.30
N SER A 664 -38.88 21.70 -13.09
CA SER A 664 -40.19 21.34 -12.54
C SER A 664 -41.02 22.59 -12.27
N ASN A 665 -42.36 22.49 -12.38
CA ASN A 665 -43.26 23.56 -11.94
C ASN A 665 -43.11 23.86 -10.43
N GLU A 666 -42.45 23.01 -9.66
CA GLU A 666 -42.10 23.28 -8.26
C GLU A 666 -41.05 24.40 -8.14
N GLY A 667 -40.22 24.62 -9.16
CA GLY A 667 -39.23 25.71 -9.19
C GLY A 667 -39.87 27.10 -9.26
N LEU A 668 -41.16 27.17 -9.64
CA LEU A 668 -41.97 28.38 -9.51
C LEU A 668 -42.48 28.59 -8.07
N LEU A 669 -42.43 27.59 -7.20
CA LEU A 669 -42.94 27.69 -5.83
C LEU A 669 -41.83 27.96 -4.81
N TYR A 670 -40.66 27.34 -5.00
CA TYR A 670 -39.52 27.48 -4.10
C TYR A 670 -38.20 27.20 -4.84
N PRO A 671 -37.06 27.70 -4.32
CA PRO A 671 -35.75 27.34 -4.87
C PRO A 671 -35.48 25.84 -4.80
N LEU A 672 -34.94 25.27 -5.87
CA LEU A 672 -34.64 23.84 -5.92
C LEU A 672 -33.43 23.52 -6.80
N VAL A 673 -32.91 22.31 -6.64
CA VAL A 673 -31.86 21.73 -7.49
C VAL A 673 -32.49 20.70 -8.40
N ASP A 674 -32.46 20.95 -9.70
CA ASP A 674 -32.78 19.94 -10.69
C ASP A 674 -31.61 18.92 -10.74
N GLY A 675 -31.93 17.64 -10.92
CA GLY A 675 -30.88 16.62 -11.09
C GLY A 675 -30.02 16.89 -12.33
N LEU A 676 -28.92 16.15 -12.46
CA LEU A 676 -28.12 16.18 -13.70
C LEU A 676 -29.03 15.89 -14.91
N SER A 677 -29.14 16.87 -15.80
CA SER A 677 -30.02 16.84 -16.97
C SER A 677 -29.22 17.13 -18.24
N THR A 678 -29.63 16.52 -19.34
CA THR A 678 -28.99 16.67 -20.65
C THR A 678 -29.99 17.29 -21.62
N ASP A 679 -29.60 18.37 -22.25
CA ASP A 679 -30.32 19.04 -23.34
C ASP A 679 -29.39 19.23 -24.55
N GLN A 680 -29.78 20.09 -25.49
CA GLN A 680 -28.98 20.32 -26.69
C GLN A 680 -27.70 21.11 -26.41
N TRP A 681 -27.60 21.85 -25.30
CA TRP A 681 -26.41 22.65 -24.98
C TRP A 681 -25.38 21.87 -24.15
N GLY A 682 -25.74 20.69 -23.64
CA GLY A 682 -24.84 19.83 -22.89
C GLY A 682 -25.51 19.10 -21.75
N THR A 683 -24.71 18.73 -20.75
CA THR A 683 -25.23 18.14 -19.50
C THR A 683 -24.86 19.02 -18.32
N PHE A 684 -25.86 19.35 -17.51
CA PHE A 684 -25.72 20.37 -16.48
C PHE A 684 -26.31 19.92 -15.15
N LEU A 685 -25.71 20.40 -14.06
CA LEU A 685 -26.36 20.48 -12.77
C LEU A 685 -27.00 21.86 -12.65
N THR A 686 -28.32 21.90 -12.53
CA THR A 686 -29.10 23.13 -12.59
C THR A 686 -29.75 23.40 -11.24
N ALA A 687 -29.70 24.64 -10.79
CA ALA A 687 -30.55 25.10 -9.70
C ALA A 687 -31.44 26.24 -10.17
N THR A 688 -32.65 26.30 -9.64
CA THR A 688 -33.66 27.29 -10.02
C THR A 688 -34.22 27.99 -8.80
N ALA A 689 -34.66 29.23 -8.99
CA ALA A 689 -35.43 29.97 -7.99
C ALA A 689 -36.53 30.81 -8.66
N PRO A 690 -37.70 30.95 -8.01
CA PRO A 690 -38.80 31.72 -8.56
C PRO A 690 -38.54 33.23 -8.51
N ILE A 691 -38.88 33.90 -9.61
CA ILE A 691 -38.97 35.36 -9.71
C ILE A 691 -40.44 35.74 -9.51
N HIS A 692 -40.71 36.65 -8.58
CA HIS A 692 -42.06 37.05 -8.21
C HIS A 692 -42.36 38.47 -8.69
N ASP A 693 -43.63 38.73 -9.01
CA ASP A 693 -44.14 40.09 -9.18
C ASP A 693 -44.44 40.76 -7.84
N ASP A 694 -44.81 42.05 -7.88
CA ASP A 694 -45.21 42.84 -6.71
C ASP A 694 -46.40 42.26 -5.91
N LEU A 695 -47.17 41.36 -6.52
CA LEU A 695 -48.29 40.66 -5.89
C LEU A 695 -47.86 39.33 -5.25
N GLY A 696 -46.56 39.01 -5.29
CA GLY A 696 -45.99 37.76 -4.77
C GLY A 696 -46.27 36.54 -5.66
N ARG A 697 -46.69 36.73 -6.92
CA ARG A 697 -46.95 35.63 -7.87
C ARG A 697 -45.69 35.33 -8.65
N SER A 698 -45.35 34.06 -8.78
CA SER A 698 -44.20 33.62 -9.55
C SER A 698 -44.46 33.75 -11.05
N VAL A 699 -43.66 34.57 -11.72
CA VAL A 699 -43.82 34.88 -13.16
C VAL A 699 -42.76 34.21 -14.03
N ALA A 700 -41.61 33.85 -13.45
CA ALA A 700 -40.50 33.21 -14.12
C ALA A 700 -39.63 32.45 -13.12
N ILE A 701 -38.63 31.73 -13.63
CA ILE A 701 -37.55 31.14 -12.83
C ILE A 701 -36.22 31.72 -13.31
N LEU A 702 -35.34 32.04 -12.35
CA LEU A 702 -33.91 32.19 -12.59
C LEU A 702 -33.26 30.81 -12.48
N ALA A 703 -32.52 30.41 -13.50
CA ALA A 703 -31.80 29.15 -13.54
C ALA A 703 -30.30 29.38 -13.66
N ILE A 704 -29.54 28.62 -12.86
CA ILE A 704 -28.07 28.66 -12.78
C ILE A 704 -27.54 27.26 -13.04
N ASP A 705 -26.67 27.12 -14.06
CA ASP A 705 -26.11 25.84 -14.48
C ASP A 705 -24.60 25.75 -14.19
N MET A 706 -24.18 24.58 -13.74
CA MET A 706 -22.79 24.14 -13.79
C MET A 706 -22.63 23.01 -14.80
N GLU A 707 -21.56 23.05 -15.59
CA GLU A 707 -21.22 22.00 -16.56
C GLU A 707 -20.85 20.67 -15.87
N ILE A 708 -21.24 19.55 -16.49
CA ILE A 708 -20.94 18.22 -15.97
C ILE A 708 -19.44 17.92 -15.83
N ASP A 709 -18.60 18.49 -16.70
CA ASP A 709 -17.17 18.23 -16.68
C ASP A 709 -16.50 18.91 -15.49
N ASP A 710 -16.90 20.15 -15.16
CA ASP A 710 -16.53 20.82 -13.93
C ASP A 710 -17.01 20.04 -12.71
N PHE A 711 -18.27 19.59 -12.71
CA PHE A 711 -18.81 18.73 -11.67
C PHE A 711 -17.96 17.46 -11.46
N TYR A 712 -17.58 16.76 -12.53
CA TYR A 712 -16.74 15.58 -12.44
C TYR A 712 -15.31 15.89 -12.01
N ALA A 713 -14.75 17.03 -12.42
CA ALA A 713 -13.44 17.48 -11.95
C ALA A 713 -13.44 17.67 -10.42
N TYR A 714 -14.49 18.30 -9.88
CA TYR A 714 -14.71 18.41 -8.43
C TYR A 714 -14.81 17.03 -7.76
N VAL A 715 -15.64 16.13 -8.28
CA VAL A 715 -15.79 14.76 -7.75
C VAL A 715 -14.45 14.03 -7.75
N GLN A 716 -13.68 14.12 -8.84
CA GLN A 716 -12.39 13.45 -8.96
C GLN A 716 -11.38 14.01 -7.97
N GLN A 717 -11.28 15.33 -7.84
CA GLN A 717 -10.37 15.98 -6.89
C GLN A 717 -10.65 15.53 -5.45
N LYS A 718 -11.94 15.45 -5.07
CA LYS A 718 -12.40 15.06 -3.73
C LYS A 718 -12.28 13.54 -3.49
N PHE A 719 -12.43 12.71 -4.53
CA PHE A 719 -12.34 11.25 -4.41
C PHE A 719 -10.90 10.71 -4.45
N MET A 720 -9.96 11.44 -5.07
CA MET A 720 -8.57 11.00 -5.29
C MET A 720 -7.86 10.49 -4.02
N PRO A 721 -7.99 11.13 -2.83
CA PRO A 721 -7.39 10.64 -1.59
C PRO A 721 -7.91 9.26 -1.17
N TYR A 722 -9.21 8.99 -1.33
CA TYR A 722 -9.82 7.70 -1.03
C TYR A 722 -9.32 6.60 -1.96
N PHE A 723 -9.14 6.92 -3.24
CA PHE A 723 -8.58 6.00 -4.23
C PHE A 723 -7.12 5.63 -3.91
N TRP A 724 -6.28 6.62 -3.59
CA TRP A 724 -4.89 6.37 -3.15
C TRP A 724 -4.85 5.53 -1.88
N PHE A 725 -5.71 5.84 -0.91
CA PHE A 725 -5.84 5.08 0.31
C PHE A 725 -6.16 3.60 0.05
N LEU A 726 -7.21 3.33 -0.73
CA LEU A 726 -7.61 1.97 -1.11
C LEU A 726 -6.50 1.23 -1.85
N SER A 727 -5.79 1.92 -2.74
CA SER A 727 -4.67 1.37 -3.50
C SER A 727 -3.51 0.95 -2.59
N VAL A 728 -3.11 1.82 -1.66
CA VAL A 728 -2.04 1.51 -0.68
C VAL A 728 -2.50 0.39 0.26
N PHE A 729 -3.74 0.43 0.73
CA PHE A 729 -4.31 -0.60 1.59
C PHE A 729 -4.32 -1.98 0.91
N LEU A 730 -4.72 -2.05 -0.37
CA LEU A 730 -4.65 -3.27 -1.18
C LEU A 730 -3.21 -3.79 -1.32
N VAL A 731 -2.24 -2.90 -1.58
CA VAL A 731 -0.82 -3.28 -1.67
C VAL A 731 -0.31 -3.83 -0.33
N LEU A 732 -0.67 -3.23 0.79
CA LEU A 732 -0.31 -3.69 2.13
C LEU A 732 -0.97 -5.04 2.47
N LEU A 733 -2.23 -5.24 2.09
CA LEU A 733 -2.93 -6.52 2.23
C LEU A 733 -2.24 -7.62 1.44
N VAL A 734 -1.89 -7.37 0.18
CA VAL A 734 -1.17 -8.34 -0.66
C VAL A 734 0.22 -8.62 -0.10
N GLY A 735 0.93 -7.59 0.36
CA GLY A 735 2.24 -7.73 1.02
C GLY A 735 2.17 -8.56 2.31
N TRP A 736 1.11 -8.36 3.10
CA TRP A 736 0.82 -9.14 4.29
C TRP A 736 0.57 -10.62 3.96
N GLU A 737 -0.24 -10.90 2.95
CA GLU A 737 -0.52 -12.26 2.51
C GLU A 737 0.73 -13.00 2.02
N GLU A 738 1.64 -12.31 1.32
CA GLU A 738 2.92 -12.88 0.91
C GLU A 738 3.82 -13.20 2.12
N LEU A 739 3.82 -12.34 3.14
CA LEU A 739 4.56 -12.57 4.38
C LEU A 739 3.99 -13.77 5.15
N LEU A 740 2.66 -13.85 5.25
CA LEU A 740 1.93 -14.97 5.85
C LEU A 740 2.21 -16.26 5.07
N PHE A 741 2.17 -16.22 3.74
CA PHE A 741 2.45 -17.37 2.90
C PHE A 741 3.89 -17.85 3.08
N ARG A 742 4.87 -16.94 3.15
CA ARG A 742 6.28 -17.28 3.47
C ARG A 742 6.41 -17.91 4.84
N PHE A 743 5.68 -17.42 5.85
CA PHE A 743 5.65 -18.00 7.19
C PHE A 743 5.06 -19.42 7.18
N LEU A 744 3.88 -19.59 6.57
CA LEU A 744 3.20 -20.89 6.45
C LEU A 744 4.07 -21.87 5.66
N ARG A 745 4.74 -21.42 4.60
CA ARG A 745 5.67 -22.26 3.82
C ARG A 745 6.87 -22.72 4.64
N LYS A 746 7.45 -21.84 5.45
CA LYS A 746 8.63 -22.13 6.28
C LYS A 746 8.29 -23.08 7.43
N ASN A 747 7.12 -22.93 8.04
CA ASN A 747 6.77 -23.62 9.28
C ASN A 747 5.81 -24.81 9.11
N LEU A 748 5.06 -24.88 7.99
CA LEU A 748 4.08 -25.94 7.70
C LEU A 748 4.38 -26.74 6.42
N GLY A 749 5.52 -26.52 5.77
CA GLY A 749 5.99 -27.36 4.65
C GLY A 749 5.16 -27.25 3.35
N VAL A 750 4.52 -26.10 3.09
CA VAL A 750 3.70 -25.88 1.88
C VAL A 750 4.57 -25.90 0.61
N SER A 751 4.21 -26.71 -0.39
CA SER A 751 5.07 -27.07 -1.53
C SER A 751 5.18 -26.00 -2.64
N ARG A 752 6.22 -26.15 -3.48
CA ARG A 752 6.81 -25.15 -4.42
C ARG A 752 5.95 -24.74 -5.63
N ARG A 753 4.74 -25.29 -5.83
CA ARG A 753 3.95 -25.11 -7.08
C ARG A 753 3.37 -23.69 -7.31
N MET A 754 3.40 -22.80 -6.32
CA MET A 754 2.86 -21.42 -6.45
C MET A 754 3.82 -20.38 -7.05
N LYS A 755 5.12 -20.69 -7.25
CA LYS A 755 6.09 -19.72 -7.79
C LYS A 755 5.83 -19.28 -9.23
N SER A 756 5.16 -20.12 -10.03
CA SER A 756 4.85 -19.78 -11.43
C SER A 756 3.77 -18.70 -11.56
N PHE A 757 2.97 -18.48 -10.50
CA PHE A 757 1.80 -17.61 -10.55
C PHE A 757 2.11 -16.15 -10.18
N TRP A 758 3.10 -15.92 -9.31
CA TRP A 758 3.56 -14.58 -8.91
C TRP A 758 4.19 -13.77 -10.06
N ARG A 759 4.74 -14.44 -11.07
CA ARG A 759 5.27 -13.78 -12.28
C ARG A 759 4.17 -13.20 -13.18
N LEU A 760 2.94 -13.74 -13.15
CA LEU A 760 1.84 -13.21 -13.95
C LEU A 760 1.25 -11.92 -13.34
N PHE A 761 1.19 -11.82 -12.01
CA PHE A 761 0.60 -10.66 -11.33
C PHE A 761 1.52 -9.42 -11.34
N VAL A 762 2.84 -9.63 -11.26
CA VAL A 762 3.84 -8.54 -11.40
C VAL A 762 3.97 -8.07 -12.87
N CYS A 763 3.50 -8.86 -13.84
CA CYS A 763 3.49 -8.49 -15.25
C CYS A 763 2.29 -7.65 -15.70
N PHE A 764 1.30 -7.38 -14.83
CA PHE A 764 0.31 -6.33 -15.08
C PHE A 764 0.93 -4.95 -14.83
N LYS A 765 1.88 -4.57 -15.69
CA LYS A 765 2.21 -3.17 -15.91
C LYS A 765 0.97 -2.50 -16.51
N ILE A 766 0.24 -1.77 -15.68
CA ILE A 766 -0.63 -0.62 -15.98
C ILE A 766 -0.80 -0.32 -17.49
N PRO A 767 -1.89 -0.78 -18.14
CA PRO A 767 -2.41 -0.10 -19.33
C PRO A 767 -3.87 0.35 -19.13
N PHE A 768 -4.43 0.18 -17.93
CA PHE A 768 -5.86 0.46 -17.68
C PHE A 768 -6.17 1.95 -17.42
N ILE A 769 -5.14 2.79 -17.26
CA ILE A 769 -5.31 4.21 -16.87
C ILE A 769 -5.76 5.09 -18.05
N LYS A 770 -5.57 4.69 -19.31
CA LYS A 770 -5.98 5.52 -20.48
C LYS A 770 -7.30 5.09 -21.15
N SER A 771 -7.78 3.87 -20.94
CA SER A 771 -8.93 3.34 -21.69
C SER A 771 -10.26 3.48 -20.96
N ALA A 772 -10.26 3.52 -19.63
CA ALA A 772 -11.50 3.66 -18.86
C ALA A 772 -11.96 5.12 -18.74
N PHE A 773 -11.04 6.08 -18.87
CA PHE A 773 -11.33 7.52 -18.77
C PHE A 773 -11.60 8.21 -20.11
N LYS A 774 -11.48 7.51 -21.24
CA LYS A 774 -11.74 8.08 -22.59
C LYS A 774 -13.07 7.61 -23.21
N LYS A 775 -13.94 6.94 -22.44
CA LYS A 775 -15.12 6.27 -23.00
C LYS A 775 -16.45 6.69 -22.36
N GLN A 776 -16.47 7.84 -21.69
CA GLN A 776 -17.69 8.50 -21.23
C GLN A 776 -17.85 9.93 -21.77
N SER A 777 -16.97 10.40 -22.65
CA SER A 777 -17.18 11.62 -23.45
C SER A 777 -17.82 11.28 -24.81
N ASN A 778 -18.98 10.61 -24.78
CA ASN A 778 -19.79 10.34 -25.96
C ASN A 778 -21.23 10.08 -25.54
#